data_AF-A0A4R6DTC8-F1
#
_entry.id   AF-A0A4R6DTC8-F1
#
_cell.length_a   1.000
_cell.length_b   1.000
_cell.length_c   1.000
_cell.angle_alpha   90.00
_cell.angle_beta   90.00
_cell.angle_gamma   90.00
#
_symmetry.space_group_name_H-M   'P 1'
#
loop_
_entity.id
_entity.type
_entity.pdbx_description
1 polymer ?
#
loop_
_entity_poly.entity_id
_entity_poly.type
_entity_poly.pdbx_seq_one_letter_code
_entity_poly.pdbx_strand_id
1 'polypeptide(L)'
;MNRWLRPLAPLLFLLAACQGDGPSRPAATAAPTTAEDSVARFATGPACTLDRSTGLSWERDAADATRLPQTDDARDCPSGACSVAAHLRRAQQQRLCGHDDWRVPNERELRTLLQPELASGGKAAIDHEAFPYARPGPYWSSRSWRAEGIVAVWFDGEHASLPTAALSRRDTAFVRLVRGTPLKDAPAIASRLGPPYIRLDAAGRPISEDATAWECVDDARLPDLLRHSTLWLAPSTAAASPNHPHGHAAVQTLIDTARRQQRCNTAAWRLPTAAELARLQQIATAAAEAAGAKAPATPEVRQFPSAFPHFAADQAYWIAGNNGEVLQQGQPRPAEAGERARVLLIATTDRPPMPVRPTPDETLPTQAELDALRERYLRYRPGQAQQPDWPAPTVDASVADGFSDLGLLPPPPFPADNSYSEAKVALGQALFFDKRLSHGGSLACAGCHDPATGWTDRRPLSPGDAGQLGERNAMTILNTAYATSLFWDGRAATLEEQARGPIANPFEMHQPLDRAAAAIAAAPEYPPLFAAAFGDARIDIQRIAQALATFERTIVSRESAFDRFLKGERHALSDDALWGLHLFRTKARCINCHNGPLFSDNRFHSNGLHYYGRELEDLGRYTVTGRAADIGRFRTPSLRDVMHTGNYMHNGAFPLTENQGVIAMYDAGMVQTPPVGLAKYDPDYPRTSAEIRPLGLSAAEKKALFAFLQSISAPPRQGPASAAEIGQGGEAAR
;
A
#
# COMPACT_ATOMS: atom_id res chain seq x y z
N MET A 1 -28.85 16.13 59.41
CA MET A 1 -27.76 17.11 59.63
C MET A 1 -27.05 17.36 58.31
N ASN A 2 -27.53 18.39 57.59
CA ASN A 2 -26.84 19.37 56.72
C ASN A 2 -25.49 19.01 56.07
N ARG A 3 -25.23 19.21 54.76
CA ARG A 3 -25.84 20.09 53.74
C ARG A 3 -25.44 19.63 52.31
N TRP A 4 -26.34 19.90 51.36
CA TRP A 4 -26.19 19.76 49.90
C TRP A 4 -25.92 21.14 49.23
N LEU A 5 -25.35 21.12 48.01
CA LEU A 5 -25.46 22.07 46.88
C LEU A 5 -24.75 23.46 46.98
N ARG A 6 -23.69 23.76 46.20
CA ARG A 6 -23.59 24.27 44.78
C ARG A 6 -23.51 25.84 44.70
N PRO A 7 -23.17 26.52 43.57
CA PRO A 7 -21.83 26.82 43.02
C PRO A 7 -21.66 28.32 42.58
N LEU A 8 -20.67 28.60 41.70
CA LEU A 8 -20.50 29.74 40.73
C LEU A 8 -19.47 30.86 41.05
N ALA A 9 -18.64 31.15 40.03
CA ALA A 9 -17.75 32.31 39.83
C ALA A 9 -18.57 33.59 39.49
N PRO A 10 -18.05 34.75 38.95
CA PRO A 10 -16.68 35.19 38.56
C PRO A 10 -16.39 36.73 38.81
N LEU A 11 -15.35 37.27 38.14
CA LEU A 11 -15.03 38.68 37.77
C LEU A 11 -14.32 39.63 38.78
N LEU A 12 -13.13 40.20 38.50
CA LEU A 12 -12.71 41.29 37.57
C LEU A 12 -12.86 42.70 38.19
N PHE A 13 -11.75 43.43 38.44
CA PHE A 13 -11.48 44.80 37.92
C PHE A 13 -10.30 45.61 38.55
N LEU A 14 -9.57 46.28 37.65
CA LEU A 14 -9.00 47.66 37.62
C LEU A 14 -7.75 48.11 38.45
N LEU A 15 -6.68 48.34 37.68
CA LEU A 15 -5.77 49.51 37.56
C LEU A 15 -5.95 50.74 38.49
N ALA A 16 -4.85 51.30 39.00
CA ALA A 16 -4.18 52.50 38.44
C ALA A 16 -2.95 52.95 39.27
N ALA A 17 -2.09 53.72 38.58
CA ALA A 17 -0.69 54.08 38.83
C ALA A 17 -0.38 55.12 39.93
N CYS A 18 0.90 55.20 40.32
CA CYS A 18 1.62 56.46 40.59
C CYS A 18 3.13 56.33 40.27
N GLN A 19 3.72 57.47 39.87
CA GLN A 19 4.94 57.68 39.08
C GLN A 19 6.27 57.71 39.90
N GLY A 20 7.40 57.61 39.19
CA GLY A 20 8.73 58.01 39.68
C GLY A 20 9.81 57.92 38.60
N ASP A 21 10.53 59.03 38.38
CA ASP A 21 11.45 59.37 37.28
C ASP A 21 12.79 58.58 37.20
N GLY A 22 13.44 58.64 36.02
CA GLY A 22 14.76 58.05 35.69
C GLY A 22 15.98 58.71 36.39
N PRO A 23 17.25 58.37 36.07
CA PRO A 23 17.80 58.34 34.69
C PRO A 23 18.80 57.18 34.39
N SER A 24 19.33 57.24 33.16
CA SER A 24 20.09 56.26 32.38
C SER A 24 21.59 56.08 32.70
N ARG A 25 22.10 54.83 32.53
CA ARG A 25 23.44 54.38 32.00
C ARG A 25 23.78 52.95 32.50
N PRO A 26 24.79 52.24 31.97
CA PRO A 26 25.05 51.77 30.61
C PRO A 26 25.16 50.22 30.57
N ALA A 27 25.42 49.66 29.38
CA ALA A 27 25.51 48.22 29.09
C ALA A 27 26.37 47.40 30.10
N ALA A 28 25.74 46.42 30.73
CA ALA A 28 26.41 45.36 31.47
C ALA A 28 26.64 44.17 30.52
N THR A 29 27.90 43.80 30.37
CA THR A 29 28.37 42.56 29.77
C THR A 29 27.73 41.36 30.46
N ALA A 30 26.88 40.63 29.73
CA ALA A 30 26.38 39.34 30.15
C ALA A 30 27.45 38.25 29.93
N ALA A 31 27.61 37.39 30.93
CA ALA A 31 28.34 36.14 30.86
C ALA A 31 27.77 35.22 29.77
N PRO A 32 28.58 34.32 29.17
CA PRO A 32 28.10 33.48 28.09
C PRO A 32 27.17 32.39 28.64
N THR A 33 25.90 32.46 28.27
CA THR A 33 24.96 31.34 28.29
C THR A 33 24.68 30.92 26.84
N THR A 34 25.19 29.77 26.45
CA THR A 34 24.70 28.89 25.36
C THR A 34 25.11 27.47 25.78
N ALA A 35 24.31 26.39 25.83
CA ALA A 35 23.12 25.99 25.08
C ALA A 35 23.32 26.15 23.57
N GLU A 36 23.96 25.16 22.93
CA GLU A 36 23.94 24.77 21.50
C GLU A 36 25.11 23.77 21.28
N ASP A 37 25.01 22.62 20.60
CA ASP A 37 24.14 22.23 19.48
C ASP A 37 23.47 20.86 19.78
N SER A 38 22.15 20.66 19.73
CA SER A 38 21.24 21.40 18.87
C SER A 38 21.60 21.21 17.40
N VAL A 39 22.07 20.03 16.98
CA VAL A 39 22.36 19.80 15.57
C VAL A 39 21.04 19.88 14.80
N ALA A 40 20.76 21.04 14.20
CA ALA A 40 19.57 21.26 13.39
C ALA A 40 19.42 20.15 12.34
N ARG A 41 18.20 19.60 12.24
CA ARG A 41 17.82 18.53 11.29
C ARG A 41 18.32 18.83 9.88
N PHE A 42 18.18 20.09 9.48
CA PHE A 42 18.67 20.61 8.23
C PHE A 42 19.99 21.35 8.43
N ALA A 43 21.06 20.83 7.81
CA ALA A 43 22.31 21.58 7.66
C ALA A 43 22.24 22.39 6.37
N THR A 44 22.14 23.71 6.52
CA THR A 44 21.87 24.59 5.39
C THR A 44 23.16 25.25 4.88
N GLY A 45 23.44 25.08 3.59
CA GLY A 45 24.51 25.78 2.87
C GLY A 45 23.95 26.85 1.93
N PRO A 46 24.79 27.56 1.16
CA PRO A 46 24.35 28.67 0.30
C PRO A 46 23.36 28.29 -0.80
N ALA A 47 23.33 27.03 -1.25
CA ALA A 47 22.46 26.58 -2.34
C ALA A 47 21.80 25.22 -2.07
N CYS A 48 22.20 24.51 -1.01
CA CYS A 48 21.69 23.19 -0.67
C CYS A 48 21.45 23.03 0.82
N THR A 49 20.51 22.14 1.13
CA THR A 49 20.14 21.76 2.49
C THR A 49 20.33 20.26 2.64
N LEU A 50 21.23 19.84 3.52
CA LEU A 50 21.38 18.44 3.89
C LEU A 50 20.37 18.10 4.97
N ASP A 51 19.48 17.14 4.68
CA ASP A 51 18.61 16.53 5.65
C ASP A 51 19.37 15.41 6.37
N ARG A 52 19.81 15.68 7.61
CA ARG A 52 20.60 14.72 8.40
C ARG A 52 19.78 13.49 8.80
N SER A 53 18.47 13.58 8.73
CA SER A 53 17.56 12.53 9.17
C SER A 53 17.33 11.45 8.11
N THR A 54 17.36 11.84 6.83
CA THR A 54 17.21 10.93 5.69
C THR A 54 18.54 10.68 4.97
N GLY A 55 19.55 11.52 5.22
CA GLY A 55 20.81 11.53 4.46
C GLY A 55 20.68 12.15 3.06
N LEU A 56 19.51 12.68 2.71
CA LEU A 56 19.25 13.31 1.43
C LEU A 56 19.79 14.75 1.43
N SER A 57 20.26 15.21 0.27
CA SER A 57 20.54 16.63 0.07
C SER A 57 19.53 17.23 -0.89
N TRP A 58 18.99 18.37 -0.52
CA TRP A 58 17.94 19.08 -1.22
C TRP A 58 18.48 20.37 -1.81
N GLU A 59 17.95 20.76 -2.95
CA GLU A 59 18.10 22.12 -3.47
C GLU A 59 17.44 23.08 -2.46
N ARG A 60 18.22 24.03 -1.91
CA ARG A 60 17.74 25.03 -0.94
C ARG A 60 17.04 26.16 -1.69
N ASP A 61 17.83 26.78 -2.56
CA ASP A 61 17.46 27.90 -3.40
C ASP A 61 17.09 27.36 -4.77
N ALA A 62 15.95 26.66 -4.84
CA ALA A 62 15.21 26.55 -6.08
C ALA A 62 14.83 27.99 -6.41
N ALA A 63 15.66 28.66 -7.22
CA ALA A 63 15.50 30.06 -7.54
C ALA A 63 14.10 30.22 -8.16
N ASP A 64 13.23 30.84 -7.36
CA ASP A 64 11.78 30.83 -7.44
C ASP A 64 11.15 29.46 -7.15
N ALA A 65 10.08 29.47 -6.37
CA ALA A 65 9.09 28.40 -6.36
C ALA A 65 8.42 28.34 -7.75
N THR A 66 9.16 27.99 -8.79
CA THR A 66 8.73 28.11 -10.17
C THR A 66 7.72 27.02 -10.40
N ARG A 67 6.49 27.45 -10.65
CA ARG A 67 5.41 26.58 -11.07
C ARG A 67 5.71 26.21 -12.53
N LEU A 68 6.31 25.05 -12.76
CA LEU A 68 6.74 24.63 -14.09
C LEU A 68 5.78 23.60 -14.67
N PRO A 69 5.50 23.63 -15.98
CA PRO A 69 4.85 22.52 -16.66
C PRO A 69 5.87 21.39 -16.89
N GLN A 70 5.38 20.19 -17.22
CA GLN A 70 6.25 19.10 -17.66
C GLN A 70 6.60 19.15 -19.14
N THR A 71 5.78 19.84 -19.94
CA THR A 71 5.98 19.93 -21.38
C THR A 71 7.04 20.97 -21.72
N ASP A 72 7.85 20.71 -22.75
CA ASP A 72 8.82 21.67 -23.30
C ASP A 72 8.18 22.81 -24.14
N ASP A 73 6.85 22.94 -24.10
CA ASP A 73 6.01 23.76 -24.99
C ASP A 73 5.82 25.24 -24.55
N ALA A 74 6.69 25.76 -23.68
CA ALA A 74 6.54 27.11 -23.13
C ALA A 74 6.87 28.19 -24.18
N ARG A 75 5.83 28.73 -24.84
CA ARG A 75 5.92 29.97 -25.61
C ARG A 75 6.15 31.14 -24.64
N ASP A 76 7.23 31.90 -24.87
CA ASP A 76 7.75 33.04 -24.10
C ASP A 76 8.43 32.73 -22.74
N CYS A 77 9.74 32.48 -22.75
CA CYS A 77 10.58 32.42 -21.55
C CYS A 77 11.94 33.10 -21.78
N PRO A 78 12.11 34.39 -21.40
CA PRO A 78 13.31 35.15 -21.78
C PRO A 78 14.57 34.91 -20.93
N SER A 79 14.56 34.12 -19.83
CA SER A 79 15.78 33.91 -19.03
C SER A 79 15.79 32.78 -17.97
N GLY A 80 14.78 31.89 -17.90
CA GLY A 80 14.63 30.87 -16.85
C GLY A 80 14.40 29.43 -17.35
N ALA A 81 14.37 28.44 -16.44
CA ALA A 81 14.05 27.05 -16.79
C ALA A 81 12.56 26.92 -17.17
N CYS A 82 12.26 26.40 -18.37
CA CYS A 82 10.91 26.40 -18.95
C CYS A 82 10.06 25.16 -18.63
N SER A 83 10.71 24.09 -18.16
CA SER A 83 10.09 22.81 -17.81
C SER A 83 10.86 22.17 -16.66
N VAL A 84 10.25 21.22 -15.95
CA VAL A 84 10.94 20.46 -14.89
C VAL A 84 12.21 19.77 -15.44
N ALA A 85 12.16 19.27 -16.68
CA ALA A 85 13.32 18.68 -17.36
C ALA A 85 14.45 19.70 -17.57
N ALA A 86 14.11 20.92 -17.99
CA ALA A 86 15.07 21.99 -18.17
C ALA A 86 15.72 22.40 -16.83
N HIS A 87 14.92 22.48 -15.76
CA HIS A 87 15.42 22.77 -14.40
C HIS A 87 16.41 21.70 -13.93
N LEU A 88 16.02 20.42 -14.07
CA LEU A 88 16.88 19.29 -13.72
C LEU A 88 18.19 19.28 -14.50
N ARG A 89 18.13 19.40 -15.83
CA ARG A 89 19.34 19.43 -16.68
C ARG A 89 20.26 20.58 -16.29
N ARG A 90 19.70 21.76 -16.00
CA ARG A 90 20.46 22.93 -15.57
C ARG A 90 21.19 22.67 -14.25
N ALA A 91 20.50 22.13 -13.24
CA ALA A 91 21.10 21.82 -11.95
C ALA A 91 22.26 20.82 -12.08
N GLN A 92 22.09 19.80 -12.92
CA GLN A 92 23.14 18.80 -13.20
C GLN A 92 24.33 19.41 -13.95
N GLN A 93 24.09 20.20 -15.01
CA GLN A 93 25.13 20.85 -15.80
C GLN A 93 25.92 21.89 -15.00
N GLN A 94 25.24 22.65 -14.15
CA GLN A 94 25.87 23.64 -13.28
C GLN A 94 26.57 23.01 -12.07
N ARG A 95 26.51 21.68 -11.93
CA ARG A 95 26.98 20.95 -10.77
C ARG A 95 26.50 21.62 -9.48
N LEU A 96 25.19 21.85 -9.36
CA LEU A 96 24.61 22.55 -8.22
C LEU A 96 25.12 21.92 -6.91
N CYS A 97 25.74 22.75 -6.06
CA CYS A 97 26.44 22.34 -4.83
C CYS A 97 27.55 21.30 -5.03
N GLY A 98 28.24 21.33 -6.17
CA GLY A 98 29.31 20.39 -6.52
C GLY A 98 28.82 19.06 -7.11
N HIS A 99 27.51 18.88 -7.25
CA HIS A 99 26.87 17.60 -7.56
C HIS A 99 26.12 17.62 -8.90
N ASP A 100 26.18 16.51 -9.63
CA ASP A 100 25.54 16.28 -10.93
C ASP A 100 24.50 15.13 -10.89
N ASP A 101 24.24 14.55 -9.72
CA ASP A 101 23.34 13.43 -9.48
C ASP A 101 21.92 13.85 -9.03
N TRP A 102 21.52 15.08 -9.32
CA TRP A 102 20.21 15.63 -8.98
C TRP A 102 19.07 14.86 -9.67
N ARG A 103 17.91 14.82 -9.01
CA ARG A 103 16.68 14.20 -9.52
C ARG A 103 15.43 14.85 -8.93
N VAL A 104 14.28 14.61 -9.55
CA VAL A 104 12.98 14.93 -8.97
C VAL A 104 12.70 13.95 -7.81
N PRO A 105 12.26 14.42 -6.63
CA PRO A 105 11.98 13.59 -5.47
C PRO A 105 10.76 12.71 -5.71
N ASN A 106 10.70 11.57 -5.05
CA ASN A 106 9.49 10.76 -5.00
C ASN A 106 8.52 11.26 -3.92
N GLU A 107 7.37 10.61 -3.79
CA GLU A 107 6.33 11.10 -2.88
C GLU A 107 6.76 10.97 -1.41
N ARG A 108 7.40 9.85 -1.03
CA ARG A 108 7.91 9.64 0.32
C ARG A 108 8.98 10.65 0.70
N GLU A 109 9.87 11.00 -0.22
CA GLU A 109 10.90 12.02 -0.03
C GLU A 109 10.28 13.40 0.19
N LEU A 110 9.30 13.80 -0.62
CA LEU A 110 8.57 15.06 -0.41
C LEU A 110 7.86 15.09 0.95
N ARG A 111 7.27 13.97 1.37
CA ARG A 111 6.64 13.81 2.70
C ARG A 111 7.63 14.00 3.84
N THR A 112 8.91 13.64 3.67
CA THR A 112 9.91 13.86 4.72
C THR A 112 10.16 15.33 5.00
N LEU A 113 9.91 16.26 4.07
CA LEU A 113 10.12 17.70 4.33
C LEU A 113 9.13 18.33 5.31
N LEU A 114 8.06 17.60 5.66
CA LEU A 114 7.09 18.04 6.63
C LEU A 114 7.62 17.89 8.07
N GLN A 115 7.35 18.90 8.88
CA GLN A 115 7.61 19.00 10.31
C GLN A 115 6.31 19.41 11.01
N PRO A 116 5.41 18.48 11.32
CA PRO A 116 4.08 18.76 11.87
C PRO A 116 4.08 19.70 13.09
N GLU A 117 5.15 19.68 13.88
CA GLU A 117 5.42 20.57 15.01
C GLU A 117 5.52 22.07 14.64
N LEU A 118 5.82 22.41 13.38
CA LEU A 118 5.88 23.78 12.87
C LEU A 118 4.52 24.31 12.37
N ALA A 119 3.48 23.48 12.37
CA ALA A 119 2.16 23.86 11.85
C ALA A 119 1.48 24.90 12.75
N SER A 120 1.14 26.06 12.19
CA SER A 120 0.32 27.07 12.87
C SER A 120 -0.55 27.87 11.88
N GLY A 121 -1.80 28.14 12.25
CA GLY A 121 -2.68 29.09 11.55
C GLY A 121 -2.84 28.86 10.04
N GLY A 122 -3.11 27.64 9.60
CA GLY A 122 -3.41 27.36 8.19
C GLY A 122 -2.18 27.34 7.26
N LYS A 123 -0.96 27.19 7.78
CA LYS A 123 0.29 27.14 6.99
C LYS A 123 0.90 25.74 6.97
N ALA A 124 1.51 25.37 5.84
CA ALA A 124 2.24 24.11 5.68
C ALA A 124 3.41 24.03 6.67
N ALA A 125 3.63 22.85 7.24
CA ALA A 125 4.62 22.61 8.27
C ALA A 125 6.00 22.33 7.64
N ILE A 126 6.61 23.33 7.00
CA ILE A 126 7.95 23.25 6.40
C ILE A 126 8.88 24.22 7.12
N ASP A 127 10.09 23.76 7.41
CA ASP A 127 11.15 24.62 7.93
C ASP A 127 11.57 25.66 6.87
N HIS A 128 11.09 26.89 7.03
CA HIS A 128 11.39 28.00 6.13
C HIS A 128 12.79 28.57 6.30
N GLU A 129 13.52 28.22 7.36
CA GLU A 129 14.94 28.55 7.47
C GLU A 129 15.77 27.65 6.56
N ALA A 130 15.39 26.36 6.53
CA ALA A 130 15.95 25.35 5.64
C ALA A 130 15.49 25.45 4.19
N PHE A 131 14.26 25.91 3.97
CA PHE A 131 13.61 26.03 2.65
C PHE A 131 12.89 27.38 2.50
N PRO A 132 13.62 28.49 2.35
CA PRO A 132 13.05 29.85 2.37
C PRO A 132 12.00 30.09 1.28
N TYR A 133 12.06 29.36 0.17
CA TYR A 133 11.15 29.50 -0.96
C TYR A 133 10.08 28.41 -1.06
N ALA A 134 9.94 27.52 -0.07
CA ALA A 134 8.84 26.56 -0.07
C ALA A 134 7.49 27.30 0.01
N ARG A 135 6.54 26.92 -0.84
CA ARG A 135 5.16 27.47 -0.89
C ARG A 135 4.13 26.36 -0.68
N PRO A 136 2.95 26.66 -0.08
CA PRO A 136 1.79 25.78 -0.14
C PRO A 136 1.30 25.58 -1.57
N GLY A 137 0.90 24.35 -1.93
CA GLY A 137 0.39 23.97 -3.25
C GLY A 137 0.97 22.64 -3.76
N PRO A 138 0.68 22.27 -5.02
CA PRO A 138 1.11 21.00 -5.60
C PRO A 138 2.60 21.01 -6.00
N TYR A 139 3.34 19.95 -5.67
CA TYR A 139 4.72 19.72 -6.11
C TYR A 139 4.82 18.50 -7.02
N TRP A 140 5.67 18.60 -8.03
CA TRP A 140 6.03 17.48 -8.88
C TRP A 140 6.82 16.42 -8.12
N SER A 141 6.41 15.18 -8.27
CA SER A 141 7.10 13.99 -7.80
C SER A 141 7.64 13.19 -8.99
N SER A 142 8.57 12.26 -8.74
CA SER A 142 9.12 11.38 -9.78
C SER A 142 8.06 10.46 -10.41
N ARG A 143 6.93 10.20 -9.73
CA ARG A 143 5.75 9.51 -10.27
C ARG A 143 4.99 10.40 -11.27
N SER A 144 4.66 11.63 -10.88
CA SER A 144 3.96 12.56 -11.77
C SER A 144 4.83 12.97 -12.96
N TRP A 145 6.16 13.00 -12.82
CA TRP A 145 7.16 13.26 -13.88
C TRP A 145 7.08 12.30 -15.08
N ARG A 146 6.54 11.08 -14.91
CA ARG A 146 6.56 10.02 -15.95
C ARG A 146 5.18 9.62 -16.47
N ALA A 147 4.07 9.93 -15.77
CA ALA A 147 2.71 9.51 -16.15
C ALA A 147 1.91 10.64 -16.84
N GLU A 148 0.91 10.29 -17.67
CA GLU A 148 -0.17 11.22 -18.04
C GLU A 148 -1.30 11.10 -17.00
N GLY A 149 -1.59 12.19 -16.28
CA GLY A 149 -2.87 12.37 -15.60
C GLY A 149 -3.00 12.03 -14.11
N ILE A 150 -1.95 11.83 -13.30
CA ILE A 150 -2.11 11.58 -11.84
C ILE A 150 -0.96 12.18 -10.98
N VAL A 151 -1.38 13.05 -10.03
CA VAL A 151 -0.89 13.32 -8.66
C VAL A 151 0.42 14.08 -8.43
N ALA A 152 0.28 15.39 -8.23
CA ALA A 152 1.22 16.18 -7.45
C ALA A 152 0.94 16.03 -5.94
N VAL A 153 2.01 16.12 -5.15
CA VAL A 153 1.93 16.13 -3.69
C VAL A 153 1.49 17.52 -3.24
N TRP A 154 0.32 17.62 -2.61
CA TRP A 154 -0.25 18.90 -2.21
C TRP A 154 0.15 19.30 -0.80
N PHE A 155 0.83 20.44 -0.65
CA PHE A 155 1.12 21.04 0.64
C PHE A 155 0.02 22.07 0.99
N ASP A 156 -0.96 21.74 1.83
CA ASP A 156 -1.80 22.75 2.51
C ASP A 156 -1.66 22.71 4.02
N GLY A 157 -2.12 23.79 4.66
CA GLY A 157 -2.08 23.98 6.09
C GLY A 157 -3.34 23.54 6.83
N GLU A 158 -4.15 22.64 6.27
CA GLU A 158 -5.31 22.07 6.99
C GLU A 158 -5.13 20.57 7.31
N HIS A 159 -4.23 19.85 6.64
CA HIS A 159 -4.09 18.42 6.81
C HIS A 159 -2.67 17.99 7.17
N ALA A 160 -2.52 17.25 8.28
CA ALA A 160 -1.29 16.53 8.65
C ALA A 160 -0.97 15.34 7.69
N SER A 161 -1.73 15.19 6.61
CA SER A 161 -1.58 14.17 5.56
C SER A 161 -1.75 14.83 4.18
N LEU A 162 -0.83 14.58 3.24
CA LEU A 162 -0.86 15.19 1.90
C LEU A 162 -1.94 14.52 1.02
N PRO A 163 -3.01 15.25 0.61
CA PRO A 163 -3.92 14.75 -0.40
C PRO A 163 -3.24 14.78 -1.77
N THR A 164 -3.68 13.88 -2.63
CA THR A 164 -3.16 13.73 -3.98
C THR A 164 -3.96 14.59 -4.97
N ALA A 165 -3.32 15.48 -5.74
CA ALA A 165 -4.02 16.37 -6.67
C ALA A 165 -3.87 15.92 -8.13
N ALA A 166 -4.97 15.64 -8.84
CA ALA A 166 -4.94 15.28 -10.26
C ALA A 166 -4.49 16.48 -11.12
N LEU A 167 -3.31 16.38 -11.75
CA LEU A 167 -2.75 17.39 -12.66
C LEU A 167 -2.48 16.80 -14.04
N SER A 168 -2.69 17.62 -15.07
CA SER A 168 -2.23 17.39 -16.44
C SER A 168 -0.76 17.81 -16.61
N ARG A 169 -0.07 17.29 -17.63
CA ARG A 169 1.33 17.65 -17.95
C ARG A 169 1.52 19.14 -18.32
N ARG A 170 0.43 19.79 -18.74
CA ARG A 170 0.39 21.23 -19.06
C ARG A 170 0.13 22.10 -17.83
N ASP A 171 -0.39 21.52 -16.75
CA ASP A 171 -0.57 22.25 -15.51
C ASP A 171 0.80 22.56 -14.92
N THR A 172 0.88 23.65 -14.17
CA THR A 172 2.09 24.01 -13.46
C THR A 172 2.03 23.46 -12.03
N ALA A 173 3.15 22.92 -11.54
CA ALA A 173 3.34 22.56 -10.14
C ALA A 173 4.75 22.98 -9.68
N PHE A 174 4.95 23.12 -8.38
CA PHE A 174 6.26 23.47 -7.82
C PHE A 174 7.26 22.33 -8.05
N VAL A 175 8.52 22.68 -8.28
CA VAL A 175 9.62 21.71 -8.44
C VAL A 175 10.61 21.90 -7.30
N ARG A 176 11.12 20.80 -6.76
CA ARG A 176 12.31 20.79 -5.93
C ARG A 176 13.18 19.62 -6.35
N LEU A 177 14.49 19.80 -6.39
CA LEU A 177 15.42 18.71 -6.68
C LEU A 177 16.01 18.11 -5.40
N VAL A 178 16.27 16.81 -5.45
CA VAL A 178 16.91 16.04 -4.37
C VAL A 178 18.03 15.19 -4.93
N ARG A 179 18.99 14.82 -4.08
CA ARG A 179 20.05 13.85 -4.35
C ARG A 179 20.33 12.97 -3.14
N GLY A 180 21.07 11.88 -3.37
CA GLY A 180 21.30 10.82 -2.40
C GLY A 180 20.47 9.57 -2.70
N THR A 181 20.75 8.50 -1.95
CA THR A 181 20.08 7.19 -2.10
C THR A 181 18.56 7.39 -2.01
N PRO A 182 17.80 7.07 -3.07
CA PRO A 182 16.37 7.24 -3.04
C PRO A 182 15.73 6.51 -1.87
N LEU A 183 14.90 7.21 -1.10
CA LEU A 183 14.03 6.52 -0.15
C LEU A 183 13.12 5.64 -1.00
N LYS A 184 13.16 4.33 -0.79
CA LYS A 184 12.39 3.43 -1.63
C LYS A 184 10.90 3.69 -1.41
N ASP A 185 10.27 4.35 -2.38
CA ASP A 185 8.87 4.07 -2.69
C ASP A 185 8.78 2.64 -3.21
N ALA A 186 7.61 2.03 -3.09
CA ALA A 186 7.29 0.84 -3.88
C ALA A 186 7.81 1.07 -5.33
N PRO A 187 8.67 0.17 -5.88
CA PRO A 187 9.42 0.46 -7.10
C PRO A 187 8.52 1.01 -8.19
N ALA A 188 8.91 2.15 -8.77
CA ALA A 188 8.10 2.84 -9.77
C ALA A 188 7.78 1.90 -10.94
N ILE A 189 6.47 1.63 -11.12
CA ILE A 189 5.85 0.98 -12.28
C ILE A 189 5.88 1.94 -13.50
N ALA A 190 6.88 2.81 -13.61
CA ALA A 190 6.98 3.73 -14.74
C ALA A 190 7.31 3.00 -16.05
N SER A 191 7.58 1.69 -16.01
CA SER A 191 7.88 0.87 -17.20
C SER A 191 6.77 -0.12 -17.60
N ARG A 192 5.63 -0.22 -16.88
CA ARG A 192 4.58 -1.21 -17.22
C ARG A 192 3.24 -0.64 -17.68
N LEU A 193 2.88 0.57 -17.26
CA LEU A 193 1.77 1.27 -17.88
C LEU A 193 2.33 1.88 -19.17
N GLY A 194 2.23 1.11 -20.26
CA GLY A 194 2.61 1.54 -21.59
C GLY A 194 1.87 2.79 -22.05
N PRO A 195 2.02 3.20 -23.32
CA PRO A 195 1.25 4.29 -23.92
C PRO A 195 -0.23 4.25 -23.51
N PRO A 196 -0.94 5.39 -23.49
CA PRO A 196 -2.34 5.46 -23.09
C PRO A 196 -3.29 4.63 -23.97
N TYR A 197 -2.75 4.03 -25.03
CA TYR A 197 -3.36 3.04 -25.90
C TYR A 197 -2.33 1.95 -26.24
N ILE A 198 -2.75 0.70 -26.48
CA ILE A 198 -1.90 -0.41 -26.91
C ILE A 198 -2.31 -0.84 -28.32
N ARG A 199 -1.32 -1.01 -29.20
CA ARG A 199 -1.47 -1.62 -30.52
C ARG A 199 -1.35 -3.13 -30.39
N LEU A 200 -2.25 -3.85 -31.07
CA LEU A 200 -2.36 -5.29 -31.03
C LEU A 200 -2.12 -5.89 -32.42
N ASP A 201 -1.41 -7.01 -32.47
CA ASP A 201 -1.36 -7.85 -33.66
C ASP A 201 -2.69 -8.60 -33.90
N ALA A 202 -2.78 -9.36 -34.99
CA ALA A 202 -3.95 -10.18 -35.33
C ALA A 202 -4.34 -11.18 -34.23
N ALA A 203 -3.38 -11.61 -33.41
CA ALA A 203 -3.56 -12.56 -32.31
C ALA A 203 -3.88 -11.85 -30.98
N GLY A 204 -4.04 -10.53 -30.96
CA GLY A 204 -4.39 -9.74 -29.78
C GLY A 204 -3.23 -9.51 -28.83
N ARG A 205 -1.99 -9.67 -29.29
CA ARG A 205 -0.78 -9.46 -28.47
C ARG A 205 -0.32 -8.00 -28.60
N PRO A 206 0.08 -7.36 -27.49
CA PRO A 206 0.70 -6.04 -27.53
C PRO A 206 1.94 -6.04 -28.42
N ILE A 207 2.10 -5.00 -29.24
CA ILE A 207 3.31 -4.78 -30.03
C ILE A 207 3.91 -3.39 -29.74
N SER A 208 5.19 -3.22 -30.08
CA SER A 208 5.91 -1.95 -29.90
C SER A 208 5.22 -0.79 -30.66
N GLU A 209 5.31 0.43 -30.13
CA GLU A 209 4.83 1.64 -30.81
C GLU A 209 5.50 1.85 -32.18
N ASP A 210 6.76 1.42 -32.32
CA ASP A 210 7.53 1.52 -33.57
C ASP A 210 7.11 0.45 -34.60
N ALA A 211 6.28 -0.52 -34.21
CA ALA A 211 5.77 -1.51 -35.14
C ALA A 211 4.78 -0.85 -36.12
N THR A 212 5.15 -0.88 -37.40
CA THR A 212 4.37 -0.25 -38.48
C THR A 212 3.14 -1.06 -38.87
N ALA A 213 3.08 -2.34 -38.53
CA ALA A 213 1.97 -3.24 -38.81
C ALA A 213 1.28 -3.67 -37.51
N TRP A 214 0.02 -3.28 -37.36
CA TRP A 214 -0.87 -3.68 -36.27
C TRP A 214 -2.30 -3.74 -36.76
N GLU A 215 -3.16 -4.41 -36.01
CA GLU A 215 -4.54 -4.68 -36.42
C GLU A 215 -5.56 -3.95 -35.55
N CYS A 216 -5.48 -4.06 -34.22
CA CYS A 216 -6.44 -3.44 -33.30
C CYS A 216 -5.79 -2.49 -32.31
N VAL A 217 -6.60 -1.62 -31.69
CA VAL A 217 -6.18 -0.80 -30.56
C VAL A 217 -7.15 -0.88 -29.40
N ASP A 218 -6.56 -0.91 -28.20
CA ASP A 218 -7.22 -0.73 -26.92
C ASP A 218 -6.76 0.61 -26.34
N ASP A 219 -7.65 1.53 -25.99
CA ASP A 219 -7.29 2.85 -25.46
C ASP A 219 -7.98 3.09 -24.11
N ALA A 220 -7.17 3.25 -23.05
CA ALA A 220 -7.68 3.47 -21.69
C ALA A 220 -8.24 4.89 -21.46
N ARG A 221 -8.01 5.82 -22.37
CA ARG A 221 -8.55 7.19 -22.31
C ARG A 221 -9.99 7.27 -22.81
N LEU A 222 -10.53 6.20 -23.40
CA LEU A 222 -11.92 6.19 -23.82
C LEU A 222 -12.84 6.42 -22.60
N PRO A 223 -13.72 7.44 -22.63
CA PRO A 223 -14.59 7.78 -21.53
C PRO A 223 -15.84 6.89 -21.48
N ASP A 224 -16.51 6.91 -20.33
CA ASP A 224 -17.87 6.39 -20.15
C ASP A 224 -18.05 4.94 -20.66
N LEU A 225 -19.02 4.73 -21.56
CA LEU A 225 -19.40 3.43 -22.14
C LEU A 225 -18.30 2.79 -23.03
N LEU A 226 -17.25 3.54 -23.41
CA LEU A 226 -16.19 3.08 -24.31
C LEU A 226 -14.90 2.66 -23.59
N ARG A 227 -14.83 2.83 -22.26
CA ARG A 227 -13.62 2.61 -21.43
C ARG A 227 -13.02 1.20 -21.51
N HIS A 228 -13.82 0.22 -21.94
CA HIS A 228 -13.43 -1.19 -22.00
C HIS A 228 -13.55 -1.73 -23.43
N SER A 229 -13.36 -0.89 -24.43
CA SER A 229 -13.58 -1.26 -25.82
C SER A 229 -12.26 -1.42 -26.57
N THR A 230 -12.10 -2.57 -27.20
CA THR A 230 -11.11 -2.79 -28.26
C THR A 230 -11.76 -2.40 -29.59
N LEU A 231 -11.01 -1.67 -30.41
CA LEU A 231 -11.50 -1.10 -31.65
C LEU A 231 -10.68 -1.64 -32.83
N TRP A 232 -11.37 -1.98 -33.91
CA TRP A 232 -10.77 -2.47 -35.14
C TRP A 232 -11.36 -1.75 -36.35
N LEU A 233 -10.51 -1.05 -37.09
CA LEU A 233 -10.89 -0.36 -38.30
C LEU A 233 -10.59 -1.26 -39.50
N ALA A 234 -11.64 -1.75 -40.16
CA ALA A 234 -11.47 -2.64 -41.30
C ALA A 234 -10.70 -1.95 -42.46
N PRO A 235 -9.93 -2.70 -43.26
CA PRO A 235 -9.23 -2.17 -44.43
C PRO A 235 -10.15 -1.37 -45.36
N SER A 236 -9.63 -0.35 -46.04
CA SER A 236 -10.40 0.56 -46.91
C SER A 236 -11.15 -0.16 -48.04
N THR A 237 -10.67 -1.33 -48.47
CA THR A 237 -11.31 -2.21 -49.44
C THR A 237 -12.64 -2.80 -48.97
N ALA A 238 -12.92 -2.76 -47.66
CA ALA A 238 -14.18 -3.18 -47.06
C ALA A 238 -15.25 -2.08 -47.06
N ALA A 239 -14.96 -0.88 -47.59
CA ALA A 239 -15.94 0.19 -47.70
C ALA A 239 -17.05 -0.19 -48.70
N ALA A 240 -18.27 -0.37 -48.20
CA ALA A 240 -19.42 -0.78 -48.98
C ALA A 240 -20.49 0.33 -49.05
N SER A 241 -21.21 0.40 -50.17
CA SER A 241 -22.37 1.28 -50.29
C SER A 241 -23.61 0.61 -49.66
N PRO A 242 -24.36 1.29 -48.78
CA PRO A 242 -25.57 0.75 -48.14
C PRO A 242 -26.62 0.23 -49.11
N ASN A 243 -26.70 0.85 -50.30
CA ASN A 243 -27.70 0.53 -51.33
C ASN A 243 -27.22 -0.51 -52.35
N HIS A 244 -25.99 -1.01 -52.24
CA HIS A 244 -25.56 -2.11 -53.09
C HIS A 244 -26.21 -3.41 -52.58
N PRO A 245 -26.77 -4.28 -53.45
CA PRO A 245 -27.46 -5.52 -53.03
C PRO A 245 -26.58 -6.50 -52.23
N HIS A 246 -25.27 -6.26 -52.20
CA HIS A 246 -24.29 -7.04 -51.46
C HIS A 246 -23.64 -6.28 -50.28
N GLY A 247 -23.99 -5.01 -50.04
CA GLY A 247 -23.34 -4.15 -49.04
C GLY A 247 -23.58 -4.63 -47.60
N HIS A 248 -24.84 -4.82 -47.21
CA HIS A 248 -25.20 -5.38 -45.90
C HIS A 248 -24.63 -6.79 -45.70
N ALA A 249 -24.75 -7.66 -46.72
CA ALA A 249 -24.23 -9.03 -46.66
C ALA A 249 -22.70 -9.07 -46.53
N ALA A 250 -21.98 -8.15 -47.18
CA ALA A 250 -20.53 -8.03 -47.08
C ALA A 250 -20.09 -7.56 -45.68
N VAL A 251 -20.77 -6.55 -45.10
CA VAL A 251 -20.50 -6.08 -43.73
C VAL A 251 -20.77 -7.19 -42.72
N GLN A 252 -21.88 -7.91 -42.86
CA GLN A 252 -22.19 -9.04 -41.98
C GLN A 252 -21.17 -10.18 -42.11
N THR A 253 -20.76 -10.50 -43.35
CA THR A 253 -19.72 -11.51 -43.61
C THR A 253 -18.38 -11.12 -42.98
N LEU A 254 -18.03 -9.83 -43.01
CA LEU A 254 -16.83 -9.31 -42.37
C LEU A 254 -16.90 -9.46 -40.85
N ILE A 255 -18.02 -9.08 -40.23
CA ILE A 255 -18.25 -9.25 -38.78
C ILE A 255 -18.12 -10.73 -38.42
N ASP A 256 -18.83 -11.61 -39.11
CA ASP A 256 -18.82 -13.05 -38.82
C ASP A 256 -17.43 -13.66 -39.02
N THR A 257 -16.68 -13.19 -40.02
CA THR A 257 -15.29 -13.61 -40.24
C THR A 257 -14.38 -13.17 -39.11
N ALA A 258 -14.50 -11.92 -38.65
CA ALA A 258 -13.73 -11.41 -37.52
C ALA A 258 -14.02 -12.18 -36.23
N ARG A 259 -15.30 -12.50 -35.98
CA ARG A 259 -15.72 -13.33 -34.84
C ARG A 259 -15.17 -14.74 -34.92
N ARG A 260 -15.32 -15.41 -36.08
CA ARG A 260 -14.80 -16.78 -36.29
C ARG A 260 -13.29 -16.87 -36.16
N GLN A 261 -12.57 -15.86 -36.63
CA GLN A 261 -11.11 -15.79 -36.56
C GLN A 261 -10.60 -15.29 -35.20
N GLN A 262 -11.49 -14.91 -34.28
CA GLN A 262 -11.17 -14.28 -33.00
C GLN A 262 -10.14 -13.16 -33.15
N ARG A 263 -10.31 -12.30 -34.17
CA ARG A 263 -9.35 -11.23 -34.47
C ARG A 263 -9.08 -10.40 -33.22
N CYS A 264 -7.79 -10.17 -32.94
CA CYS A 264 -7.31 -9.48 -31.75
C CYS A 264 -7.77 -10.13 -30.43
N ASN A 265 -7.81 -11.47 -30.40
CA ASN A 265 -8.19 -12.30 -29.26
C ASN A 265 -9.62 -12.03 -28.73
N THR A 266 -10.54 -11.64 -29.61
CA THR A 266 -11.95 -11.44 -29.23
C THR A 266 -12.92 -11.89 -30.32
N ALA A 267 -14.05 -12.46 -29.89
CA ALA A 267 -15.18 -12.81 -30.74
C ALA A 267 -16.37 -11.85 -30.58
N ALA A 268 -16.23 -10.78 -29.78
CA ALA A 268 -17.32 -9.87 -29.44
C ALA A 268 -17.53 -8.73 -30.45
N TRP A 269 -16.96 -8.84 -31.66
CA TRP A 269 -17.02 -7.79 -32.67
C TRP A 269 -18.45 -7.45 -33.08
N ARG A 270 -18.79 -6.15 -33.08
CA ARG A 270 -20.06 -5.61 -33.57
C ARG A 270 -19.86 -4.22 -34.17
N LEU A 271 -20.88 -3.69 -34.85
CA LEU A 271 -20.93 -2.28 -35.21
C LEU A 271 -21.15 -1.41 -33.96
N PRO A 272 -20.60 -0.18 -33.90
CA PRO A 272 -20.91 0.78 -32.86
C PRO A 272 -22.35 1.29 -32.99
N THR A 273 -22.97 1.66 -31.89
CA THR A 273 -24.23 2.42 -31.88
C THR A 273 -23.99 3.87 -32.33
N ALA A 274 -25.06 4.59 -32.69
CA ALA A 274 -24.96 6.01 -33.04
C ALA A 274 -24.31 6.85 -31.91
N ALA A 275 -24.65 6.57 -30.65
CA ALA A 275 -24.08 7.26 -29.48
C ALA A 275 -22.58 6.97 -29.29
N GLU A 276 -22.17 5.71 -29.47
CA GLU A 276 -20.76 5.31 -29.39
C GLU A 276 -19.92 5.95 -30.50
N LEU A 277 -20.43 5.97 -31.74
CA LEU A 277 -19.76 6.62 -32.85
C LEU A 277 -19.64 8.15 -32.63
N ALA A 278 -20.72 8.81 -32.22
CA ALA A 278 -20.70 10.24 -31.90
C ALA A 278 -19.67 10.58 -30.81
N ARG A 279 -19.55 9.71 -29.79
CA ARG A 279 -18.56 9.90 -28.73
C ARG A 279 -17.13 9.75 -29.23
N LEU A 280 -16.84 8.75 -30.07
CA LEU A 280 -15.51 8.59 -30.70
C LEU A 280 -15.15 9.82 -31.54
N GLN A 281 -16.11 10.38 -32.28
CA GLN A 281 -15.90 11.57 -33.09
C GLN A 281 -15.63 12.83 -32.24
N GLN A 282 -16.33 13.00 -31.11
CA GLN A 282 -16.04 14.07 -30.15
C GLN A 282 -14.61 13.97 -29.59
N ILE A 283 -14.14 12.75 -29.27
CA ILE A 283 -12.78 12.54 -28.77
C ILE A 283 -11.74 12.88 -29.85
N ALA A 284 -11.98 12.45 -31.09
CA ALA A 284 -11.10 12.74 -32.23
C ALA A 284 -10.98 14.25 -32.51
N THR A 285 -12.04 15.01 -32.29
CA THR A 285 -12.10 16.46 -32.55
C THR A 285 -11.61 17.30 -31.37
N ALA A 286 -11.83 16.87 -30.12
CA ALA A 286 -11.27 17.53 -28.94
C ALA A 286 -9.73 17.45 -28.90
N ALA A 287 -9.13 16.42 -29.49
CA ALA A 287 -7.69 16.33 -29.70
C ALA A 287 -7.13 17.37 -30.71
N ALA A 288 -8.00 18.14 -31.38
CA ALA A 288 -7.65 19.07 -32.47
C ALA A 288 -7.75 20.57 -32.11
N GLU A 289 -8.02 20.96 -30.86
CA GLU A 289 -7.92 22.38 -30.47
C GLU A 289 -6.46 22.80 -30.21
N ALA A 290 -5.94 23.69 -31.05
CA ALA A 290 -4.79 24.52 -30.72
C ALA A 290 -5.29 25.84 -30.13
N ALA A 291 -4.71 26.25 -29.00
CA ALA A 291 -4.81 27.60 -28.48
C ALA A 291 -4.40 28.62 -29.57
N GLY A 292 -5.36 29.42 -30.04
CA GLY A 292 -5.17 30.61 -30.88
C GLY A 292 -4.95 30.33 -32.38
N ALA A 293 -5.95 30.65 -33.20
CA ALA A 293 -5.94 30.39 -34.64
C ALA A 293 -5.04 31.33 -35.48
N LYS A 294 -4.30 30.76 -36.46
CA LYS A 294 -4.38 31.04 -37.92
C LYS A 294 -3.30 30.29 -38.72
N ALA A 295 -3.71 29.36 -39.60
CA ALA A 295 -3.18 29.17 -40.97
C ALA A 295 -3.98 28.08 -41.74
N PRO A 296 -4.18 28.19 -43.07
CA PRO A 296 -4.90 27.20 -43.89
C PRO A 296 -4.00 26.30 -44.76
N ALA A 297 -4.58 25.15 -45.13
CA ALA A 297 -4.33 24.26 -46.29
C ALA A 297 -3.02 23.43 -46.38
N THR A 298 -3.06 22.17 -45.94
CA THR A 298 -2.69 20.94 -46.71
C THR A 298 -3.12 19.66 -45.94
N PRO A 299 -3.35 18.52 -46.62
CA PRO A 299 -4.13 17.40 -46.10
C PRO A 299 -3.28 16.40 -45.32
N GLU A 300 -2.91 16.74 -44.09
CA GLU A 300 -2.68 15.73 -43.06
C GLU A 300 -3.89 15.77 -42.13
N VAL A 301 -4.82 14.88 -42.45
CA VAL A 301 -6.07 14.64 -41.73
C VAL A 301 -5.77 14.55 -40.24
N ARG A 302 -6.51 15.37 -39.49
CA ARG A 302 -6.66 15.35 -38.04
C ARG A 302 -6.98 13.91 -37.59
N GLN A 303 -5.95 13.14 -37.29
CA GLN A 303 -6.06 11.76 -36.82
C GLN A 303 -6.13 11.77 -35.29
N PHE A 304 -6.90 10.84 -34.73
CA PHE A 304 -6.77 10.43 -33.33
C PHE A 304 -5.27 10.32 -33.01
N PRO A 305 -4.73 10.97 -31.96
CA PRO A 305 -3.30 10.95 -31.72
C PRO A 305 -2.87 9.51 -31.45
N SER A 306 -2.24 8.91 -32.45
CA SER A 306 -1.53 7.63 -32.46
C SER A 306 -2.32 6.33 -32.20
N ALA A 307 -3.59 6.43 -31.76
CA ALA A 307 -4.45 5.31 -31.37
C ALA A 307 -5.28 4.69 -32.50
N PHE A 308 -5.60 5.41 -33.58
CA PHE A 308 -6.39 4.87 -34.71
C PHE A 308 -5.94 5.49 -36.04
N PRO A 309 -4.91 4.93 -36.71
CA PRO A 309 -4.42 5.39 -37.98
C PRO A 309 -5.57 5.21 -38.95
N HIS A 310 -5.83 6.28 -39.70
CA HIS A 310 -6.91 6.36 -40.67
C HIS A 310 -8.33 6.49 -40.08
N PHE A 311 -8.60 6.50 -38.76
CA PHE A 311 -9.92 6.95 -38.31
C PHE A 311 -10.03 8.44 -38.62
N ALA A 312 -10.87 8.77 -39.59
CA ALA A 312 -11.09 10.14 -40.02
C ALA A 312 -12.43 10.61 -39.48
N ALA A 313 -12.37 11.69 -38.70
CA ALA A 313 -13.52 12.35 -38.11
C ALA A 313 -14.29 13.20 -39.13
N ASP A 314 -14.28 12.86 -40.42
CA ASP A 314 -15.06 13.49 -41.49
C ASP A 314 -15.64 12.44 -42.48
N GLN A 315 -15.46 11.14 -42.19
CA GLN A 315 -15.93 10.02 -43.02
C GLN A 315 -17.23 9.39 -42.51
N ALA A 316 -18.00 8.77 -43.41
CA ALA A 316 -19.17 7.98 -43.07
C ALA A 316 -18.81 6.57 -42.57
N TYR A 317 -19.51 6.08 -41.54
CA TYR A 317 -19.31 4.77 -40.93
C TYR A 317 -20.61 3.96 -40.83
N TRP A 318 -20.49 2.64 -40.88
CA TRP A 318 -21.57 1.70 -40.57
C TRP A 318 -21.83 1.64 -39.06
N ILE A 319 -23.11 1.67 -38.65
CA ILE A 319 -23.54 1.61 -37.25
C ILE A 319 -24.59 0.51 -37.02
N ALA A 320 -24.73 0.07 -35.77
CA ALA A 320 -25.80 -0.82 -35.35
C ALA A 320 -27.14 -0.06 -35.40
N GLY A 321 -28.15 -0.64 -36.05
CA GLY A 321 -29.48 -0.04 -36.15
C GLY A 321 -30.25 -0.11 -34.84
N ASN A 322 -30.90 0.99 -34.47
CA ASN A 322 -32.25 1.02 -33.90
C ASN A 322 -32.77 2.47 -33.87
N ASN A 323 -34.02 2.60 -34.30
CA ASN A 323 -34.68 3.79 -34.82
C ASN A 323 -34.66 5.00 -33.84
N GLY A 324 -34.05 6.12 -34.26
CA GLY A 324 -34.14 7.43 -33.58
C GLY A 324 -32.90 8.33 -33.75
N GLU A 325 -32.76 8.99 -34.91
CA GLU A 325 -31.62 9.86 -35.28
C GLU A 325 -31.74 11.29 -34.75
N VAL A 326 -30.62 11.89 -34.31
CA VAL A 326 -30.26 13.29 -34.62
C VAL A 326 -28.74 13.42 -34.74
N LEU A 327 -28.26 13.92 -35.89
CA LEU A 327 -26.86 14.26 -36.14
C LEU A 327 -26.76 15.73 -36.57
N GLN A 328 -25.80 16.46 -36.00
CA GLN A 328 -25.56 17.86 -36.33
C GLN A 328 -24.84 18.04 -37.68
N GLN A 329 -25.16 19.12 -38.39
CA GLN A 329 -24.46 19.53 -39.61
C GLN A 329 -23.01 19.95 -39.34
N GLY A 330 -22.07 19.42 -40.15
CA GLY A 330 -20.66 19.85 -40.20
C GLY A 330 -19.63 18.83 -39.69
N GLN A 331 -20.04 17.60 -39.37
CA GLN A 331 -19.24 16.53 -38.77
C GLN A 331 -19.72 15.14 -39.31
N PRO A 332 -18.90 14.08 -39.20
CA PRO A 332 -19.11 12.76 -39.81
C PRO A 332 -20.42 12.11 -39.37
N ARG A 333 -21.20 11.64 -40.34
CA ARG A 333 -22.57 11.15 -40.17
C ARG A 333 -22.70 9.67 -40.58
N PRO A 334 -23.76 8.94 -40.18
CA PRO A 334 -24.07 7.62 -40.70
C PRO A 334 -24.12 7.64 -42.22
N ALA A 335 -23.84 6.49 -42.81
CA ALA A 335 -23.90 6.29 -44.24
C ALA A 335 -25.31 6.61 -44.77
N GLU A 336 -25.42 7.60 -45.65
CA GLU A 336 -26.66 7.85 -46.38
C GLU A 336 -26.81 6.86 -47.55
N ALA A 337 -28.05 6.72 -48.02
CA ALA A 337 -28.43 5.91 -49.17
C ALA A 337 -27.54 6.21 -50.40
N GLY A 338 -26.61 5.30 -50.72
CA GLY A 338 -25.72 5.38 -51.88
C GLY A 338 -24.27 5.77 -51.58
N GLU A 339 -23.97 6.28 -50.39
CA GLU A 339 -22.63 6.71 -49.99
C GLU A 339 -21.73 5.52 -49.63
N ARG A 340 -20.41 5.56 -49.91
CA ARG A 340 -19.49 4.51 -49.43
C ARG A 340 -19.12 4.80 -47.97
N ALA A 341 -19.44 3.88 -47.08
CA ALA A 341 -19.10 4.02 -45.66
C ALA A 341 -18.10 2.96 -45.21
N ARG A 342 -17.27 3.33 -44.23
CA ARG A 342 -16.25 2.48 -43.62
C ARG A 342 -16.82 1.62 -42.51
N VAL A 343 -16.18 0.48 -42.28
CA VAL A 343 -16.55 -0.44 -41.21
C VAL A 343 -15.58 -0.28 -40.03
N LEU A 344 -16.07 0.33 -38.95
CA LEU A 344 -15.42 0.30 -37.64
C LEU A 344 -16.13 -0.77 -36.81
N LEU A 345 -15.38 -1.76 -36.34
CA LEU A 345 -15.90 -2.72 -35.38
C LEU A 345 -15.44 -2.37 -33.97
N ILE A 346 -16.33 -2.55 -33.01
CA ILE A 346 -16.09 -2.39 -31.59
C ILE A 346 -16.33 -3.73 -30.90
N ALA A 347 -15.42 -4.10 -30.01
CA ALA A 347 -15.57 -5.23 -29.11
C ALA A 347 -15.41 -4.71 -27.68
N THR A 348 -16.50 -4.70 -26.92
CA THR A 348 -16.42 -4.44 -25.48
C THR A 348 -15.79 -5.66 -24.82
N THR A 349 -14.69 -5.47 -24.11
CA THR A 349 -14.16 -6.53 -23.24
C THR A 349 -15.13 -6.69 -22.09
N ASP A 350 -15.91 -7.77 -22.13
CA ASP A 350 -16.72 -8.17 -21.01
C ASP A 350 -15.80 -8.42 -19.82
N ARG A 351 -16.14 -7.82 -18.68
CA ARG A 351 -15.47 -8.18 -17.42
C ARG A 351 -15.69 -9.68 -17.23
N PRO A 352 -14.63 -10.47 -16.97
CA PRO A 352 -14.83 -11.89 -16.66
C PRO A 352 -15.87 -11.99 -15.55
N PRO A 353 -16.84 -12.92 -15.64
CA PRO A 353 -17.84 -13.07 -14.61
C PRO A 353 -17.12 -13.29 -13.28
N MET A 354 -17.54 -12.56 -12.24
CA MET A 354 -16.99 -12.82 -10.92
C MET A 354 -17.24 -14.29 -10.56
N PRO A 355 -16.30 -14.94 -9.88
CA PRO A 355 -16.50 -16.31 -9.42
C PRO A 355 -17.85 -16.44 -8.70
N VAL A 356 -18.69 -17.35 -9.17
CA VAL A 356 -20.01 -17.56 -8.58
C VAL A 356 -19.81 -18.16 -7.19
N ARG A 357 -20.38 -17.52 -6.18
CA ARG A 357 -20.36 -18.04 -4.81
C ARG A 357 -21.26 -19.27 -4.72
N PRO A 358 -20.78 -20.39 -4.14
CA PRO A 358 -21.64 -21.54 -3.88
C PRO A 358 -22.83 -21.16 -3.01
N THR A 359 -23.99 -21.77 -3.25
CA THR A 359 -25.16 -21.58 -2.39
C THR A 359 -24.84 -22.08 -0.98
N PRO A 360 -25.06 -21.26 0.07
CA PRO A 360 -24.85 -21.70 1.44
C PRO A 360 -25.72 -22.90 1.82
N ASP A 361 -25.13 -23.81 2.59
CA ASP A 361 -25.86 -24.86 3.28
C ASP A 361 -26.18 -24.37 4.70
N GLU A 362 -27.47 -24.26 5.01
CA GLU A 362 -27.98 -23.78 6.31
C GLU A 362 -28.15 -24.93 7.32
N THR A 363 -27.77 -26.16 6.96
CA THR A 363 -27.85 -27.33 7.85
C THR A 363 -26.87 -27.19 9.02
N LEU A 364 -27.39 -27.25 10.24
CA LEU A 364 -26.60 -27.24 11.47
C LEU A 364 -26.21 -28.68 11.86
N PRO A 365 -25.01 -28.88 12.43
CA PRO A 365 -24.63 -30.18 12.97
C PRO A 365 -25.52 -30.55 14.16
N THR A 366 -25.91 -31.81 14.24
CA THR A 366 -26.59 -32.37 15.41
C THR A 366 -25.62 -32.50 16.58
N GLN A 367 -26.16 -32.60 17.81
CA GLN A 367 -25.32 -32.80 19.00
C GLN A 367 -24.48 -34.08 18.91
N ALA A 368 -25.03 -35.16 18.35
CA ALA A 368 -24.32 -36.43 18.19
C ALA A 368 -23.12 -36.30 17.24
N GLU A 369 -23.25 -35.51 16.18
CA GLU A 369 -22.13 -35.21 15.27
C GLU A 369 -21.06 -34.37 15.99
N LEU A 370 -21.46 -33.35 16.74
CA LEU A 370 -20.54 -32.52 17.52
C LEU A 370 -19.77 -33.34 18.57
N ASP A 371 -20.45 -34.22 19.31
CA ASP A 371 -19.81 -35.12 20.26
C ASP A 371 -18.81 -36.06 19.58
N ALA A 372 -19.18 -36.64 18.43
CA ALA A 372 -18.27 -37.48 17.66
C ALA A 372 -17.04 -36.70 17.17
N LEU A 373 -17.22 -35.47 16.68
CA LEU A 373 -16.13 -34.59 16.30
C LEU A 373 -15.22 -34.29 17.50
N ARG A 374 -15.80 -34.01 18.66
CA ARG A 374 -15.07 -33.69 19.89
C ARG A 374 -14.13 -34.81 20.28
N GLU A 375 -14.63 -36.05 20.31
CA GLU A 375 -13.82 -37.22 20.64
C GLU A 375 -12.67 -37.45 19.65
N ARG A 376 -12.87 -37.12 18.37
CA ARG A 376 -11.80 -37.20 17.37
C ARG A 376 -10.71 -36.16 17.61
N TYR A 377 -11.09 -34.90 17.83
CA TYR A 377 -10.12 -33.83 18.03
C TYR A 377 -9.36 -33.96 19.37
N LEU A 378 -9.98 -34.54 20.40
CA LEU A 378 -9.31 -34.83 21.68
C LEU A 378 -8.18 -35.85 21.58
N ARG A 379 -8.14 -36.68 20.52
CA ARG A 379 -7.02 -37.58 20.23
C ARG A 379 -5.83 -36.86 19.57
N TYR A 380 -5.57 -35.62 19.99
CA TYR A 380 -4.41 -34.86 19.57
C TYR A 380 -3.11 -35.57 19.98
N ARG A 381 -2.16 -35.64 19.05
CA ARG A 381 -0.83 -36.22 19.25
C ARG A 381 0.20 -35.09 19.22
N PRO A 382 0.71 -34.65 20.40
CA PRO A 382 1.67 -33.55 20.48
C PRO A 382 2.90 -33.76 19.59
N GLY A 383 3.31 -32.72 18.86
CA GLY A 383 4.51 -32.72 18.02
C GLY A 383 4.37 -33.43 16.67
N GLN A 384 3.22 -34.03 16.35
CA GLN A 384 2.98 -34.62 15.03
C GLN A 384 2.46 -33.58 14.04
N ALA A 385 3.13 -33.49 12.88
CA ALA A 385 2.71 -32.61 11.79
C ALA A 385 1.37 -33.02 11.16
N GLN A 386 0.97 -34.28 11.27
CA GLN A 386 -0.35 -34.75 10.83
C GLN A 386 -1.07 -35.39 12.01
N GLN A 387 -2.38 -35.18 12.08
CA GLN A 387 -3.23 -35.72 13.14
C GLN A 387 -4.15 -36.82 12.57
N PRO A 388 -3.71 -38.09 12.51
CA PRO A 388 -4.43 -39.15 11.80
C PRO A 388 -5.81 -39.48 12.40
N ASP A 389 -6.01 -39.18 13.68
CA ASP A 389 -7.27 -39.39 14.38
C ASP A 389 -8.32 -38.29 14.08
N TRP A 390 -7.86 -37.12 13.63
CA TRP A 390 -8.72 -35.98 13.32
C TRP A 390 -9.42 -36.17 11.97
N PRO A 391 -10.55 -35.49 11.72
CA PRO A 391 -11.11 -35.38 10.38
C PRO A 391 -10.05 -34.90 9.39
N ALA A 392 -10.02 -35.48 8.18
CA ALA A 392 -9.08 -35.06 7.15
C ALA A 392 -9.33 -33.58 6.79
N PRO A 393 -8.29 -32.72 6.75
CA PRO A 393 -8.44 -31.34 6.34
C PRO A 393 -8.59 -31.23 4.81
N THR A 394 -9.18 -30.14 4.34
CA THR A 394 -9.26 -29.81 2.90
C THR A 394 -8.03 -28.99 2.50
N VAL A 395 -6.97 -29.67 2.12
CA VAL A 395 -5.67 -29.08 1.74
C VAL A 395 -5.48 -29.12 0.22
N ASP A 396 -5.07 -28.00 -0.36
CA ASP A 396 -4.75 -27.90 -1.79
C ASP A 396 -3.41 -28.57 -2.10
N ALA A 397 -3.28 -29.06 -3.34
CA ALA A 397 -2.06 -29.72 -3.79
C ALA A 397 -0.81 -28.82 -3.67
N SER A 398 -0.96 -27.50 -3.85
CA SER A 398 0.11 -26.51 -3.66
C SER A 398 0.60 -26.38 -2.21
N VAL A 399 -0.20 -26.83 -1.25
CA VAL A 399 0.05 -26.69 0.20
C VAL A 399 0.48 -28.02 0.82
N ALA A 400 0.11 -29.15 0.23
CA ALA A 400 0.39 -30.49 0.75
C ALA A 400 1.87 -30.67 1.16
N ASP A 401 2.78 -30.17 0.34
CA ASP A 401 4.21 -30.13 0.65
C ASP A 401 4.53 -29.08 1.72
N GLY A 402 4.81 -29.56 2.93
CA GLY A 402 5.10 -28.72 4.10
C GLY A 402 3.87 -28.35 4.94
N PHE A 403 2.71 -28.96 4.68
CA PHE A 403 1.55 -28.85 5.54
C PHE A 403 1.82 -29.43 6.93
N SER A 404 1.39 -28.71 7.98
CA SER A 404 1.30 -29.21 9.34
C SER A 404 -0.08 -28.89 9.90
N ASP A 405 -0.74 -29.85 10.54
CA ASP A 405 -1.96 -29.62 11.30
C ASP A 405 -1.72 -28.63 12.45
N LEU A 406 -2.82 -28.08 12.95
CA LEU A 406 -2.85 -27.18 14.10
C LEU A 406 -2.37 -27.90 15.37
N GLY A 407 -1.77 -27.15 16.29
CA GLY A 407 -1.22 -27.75 17.50
C GLY A 407 -0.77 -26.74 18.55
N LEU A 408 -0.21 -27.27 19.64
CA LEU A 408 0.42 -26.50 20.72
C LEU A 408 1.74 -25.89 20.25
N LEU A 409 2.00 -24.64 20.61
CA LEU A 409 3.30 -24.01 20.34
C LEU A 409 4.41 -24.80 21.06
N PRO A 410 5.54 -25.09 20.38
CA PRO A 410 6.74 -25.55 21.07
C PRO A 410 7.34 -24.39 21.89
N PRO A 411 8.34 -24.64 22.75
CA PRO A 411 9.12 -23.57 23.37
C PRO A 411 9.69 -22.60 22.31
N PRO A 412 9.74 -21.28 22.58
CA PRO A 412 10.26 -20.31 21.62
C PRO A 412 11.76 -20.54 21.36
N PRO A 413 12.21 -20.46 20.11
CA PRO A 413 13.61 -20.65 19.78
C PRO A 413 14.45 -19.43 20.17
N PHE A 414 15.62 -19.66 20.78
CA PHE A 414 16.66 -18.66 20.99
C PHE A 414 17.90 -19.07 20.19
N PRO A 415 18.43 -18.22 19.29
CA PRO A 415 19.56 -18.58 18.46
C PRO A 415 20.86 -18.58 19.27
N ALA A 416 21.83 -19.41 18.87
CA ALA A 416 23.07 -19.59 19.64
C ALA A 416 23.86 -18.28 19.82
N ASP A 417 23.91 -17.45 18.78
CA ASP A 417 24.56 -16.14 18.75
C ASP A 417 23.80 -15.05 19.53
N ASN A 418 22.57 -15.34 19.97
CA ASN A 418 21.82 -14.51 20.89
C ASN A 418 21.02 -15.36 21.90
N SER A 419 21.75 -16.16 22.67
CA SER A 419 21.18 -17.07 23.67
C SER A 419 20.39 -16.34 24.76
N TYR A 420 19.40 -17.02 25.32
CA TYR A 420 18.59 -16.52 26.43
C TYR A 420 19.43 -16.21 27.67
N SER A 421 19.13 -15.09 28.33
CA SER A 421 19.48 -14.85 29.73
C SER A 421 18.48 -13.89 30.35
N GLU A 422 18.17 -14.05 31.65
CA GLU A 422 17.26 -13.15 32.37
C GLU A 422 17.73 -11.70 32.33
N ALA A 423 19.04 -11.46 32.47
CA ALA A 423 19.64 -10.13 32.39
C ALA A 423 19.42 -9.47 31.02
N LYS A 424 19.51 -10.23 29.93
CA LYS A 424 19.28 -9.72 28.58
C LYS A 424 17.80 -9.44 28.32
N VAL A 425 16.89 -10.25 28.86
CA VAL A 425 15.44 -9.96 28.84
C VAL A 425 15.14 -8.66 29.59
N ALA A 426 15.70 -8.48 30.79
CA ALA A 426 15.51 -7.26 31.58
C ALA A 426 16.03 -6.01 30.85
N LEU A 427 17.22 -6.09 30.24
CA LEU A 427 17.76 -5.01 29.40
C LEU A 427 16.87 -4.74 28.18
N GLY A 428 16.45 -5.78 27.46
CA GLY A 428 15.57 -5.65 26.30
C GLY A 428 14.23 -5.02 26.65
N GLN A 429 13.65 -5.40 27.80
CA GLN A 429 12.43 -4.80 28.32
C GLN A 429 12.64 -3.32 28.63
N ALA A 430 13.74 -2.94 29.30
CA ALA A 430 14.03 -1.53 29.57
C ALA A 430 14.10 -0.71 28.27
N LEU A 431 14.82 -1.21 27.27
CA LEU A 431 14.97 -0.57 25.95
C LEU A 431 13.63 -0.46 25.19
N PHE A 432 12.78 -1.49 25.24
CA PHE A 432 11.51 -1.53 24.51
C PHE A 432 10.54 -0.39 24.89
N PHE A 433 10.63 0.07 26.14
CA PHE A 433 9.82 1.17 26.67
C PHE A 433 10.56 2.51 26.71
N ASP A 434 11.80 2.58 26.22
CA ASP A 434 12.64 3.77 26.29
C ASP A 434 12.48 4.65 25.05
N LYS A 435 12.05 5.89 25.27
CA LYS A 435 11.84 6.87 24.20
C LYS A 435 13.14 7.48 23.67
N ARG A 436 14.27 7.33 24.35
CA ARG A 436 15.58 7.83 23.88
C ARG A 436 16.04 7.14 22.58
N LEU A 437 15.41 6.03 22.22
CA LEU A 437 15.61 5.38 20.93
C LEU A 437 14.95 6.13 19.77
N SER A 438 14.01 7.06 20.01
CA SER A 438 13.46 7.94 18.97
C SER A 438 14.17 9.30 18.92
N HIS A 439 14.05 9.98 17.79
CA HIS A 439 14.73 11.26 17.53
C HIS A 439 14.30 12.36 18.51
N GLY A 440 12.99 12.61 18.61
CA GLY A 440 12.37 13.62 19.47
C GLY A 440 12.15 13.15 20.91
N GLY A 441 12.56 11.93 21.27
CA GLY A 441 12.35 11.38 22.60
C GLY A 441 10.86 11.16 22.96
N SER A 442 9.98 11.08 21.97
CA SER A 442 8.53 11.03 22.17
C SER A 442 7.94 9.61 22.03
N LEU A 443 8.61 8.73 21.28
CA LEU A 443 8.14 7.41 20.86
C LEU A 443 9.08 6.29 21.33
N ALA A 444 8.52 5.19 21.82
CA ALA A 444 9.23 3.94 22.11
C ALA A 444 8.55 2.79 21.33
N CYS A 445 9.16 1.60 21.32
CA CYS A 445 8.56 0.42 20.67
C CYS A 445 7.14 0.15 21.20
N ALA A 446 6.97 0.26 22.53
CA ALA A 446 5.68 0.13 23.22
C ALA A 446 4.62 1.16 22.79
N GLY A 447 4.99 2.26 22.14
CA GLY A 447 4.04 3.25 21.63
C GLY A 447 3.20 2.71 20.45
N CYS A 448 3.77 1.82 19.64
CA CYS A 448 3.08 1.13 18.55
C CYS A 448 2.73 -0.32 18.89
N HIS A 449 3.45 -0.92 19.86
CA HIS A 449 3.28 -2.30 20.30
C HIS A 449 2.90 -2.35 21.79
N ASP A 450 1.73 -1.80 22.13
CA ASP A 450 1.27 -1.67 23.52
C ASP A 450 0.80 -3.02 24.08
N PRO A 451 1.36 -3.49 25.21
CA PRO A 451 0.95 -4.74 25.85
C PRO A 451 -0.56 -4.82 26.15
N ALA A 452 -1.20 -3.71 26.50
CA ALA A 452 -2.62 -3.66 26.87
C ALA A 452 -3.55 -4.01 25.70
N THR A 453 -3.05 -3.85 24.47
CA THR A 453 -3.79 -4.00 23.22
C THR A 453 -3.22 -5.12 22.35
N GLY A 454 -2.71 -6.18 22.99
CA GLY A 454 -2.18 -7.35 22.30
C GLY A 454 -0.88 -7.05 21.54
N TRP A 455 -0.08 -6.12 22.06
CA TRP A 455 1.18 -5.68 21.47
C TRP A 455 1.02 -5.04 20.08
N THR A 456 -0.08 -4.31 19.91
CA THR A 456 -0.39 -3.45 18.75
C THR A 456 -0.90 -2.10 19.26
N ASP A 457 -1.11 -1.12 18.39
CA ASP A 457 -1.73 0.16 18.76
C ASP A 457 -3.24 0.23 18.46
N ARG A 458 -3.79 -0.84 17.88
CA ARG A 458 -5.16 -0.96 17.37
C ARG A 458 -5.61 0.16 16.43
N ARG A 459 -4.66 0.76 15.72
CA ARG A 459 -4.92 1.77 14.68
C ARG A 459 -4.82 1.14 13.30
N PRO A 460 -5.49 1.70 12.29
CA PRO A 460 -5.23 1.30 10.91
C PRO A 460 -3.75 1.46 10.55
N LEU A 461 -3.17 2.63 10.89
CA LEU A 461 -1.79 3.02 10.66
C LEU A 461 -1.23 3.71 11.90
N SER A 462 0.03 3.42 12.22
CA SER A 462 0.71 3.98 13.39
C SER A 462 1.32 5.35 13.08
N PRO A 463 1.20 6.33 14.01
CA PRO A 463 1.98 7.56 13.91
C PRO A 463 3.43 7.33 14.35
N GLY A 464 4.36 7.96 13.66
CA GLY A 464 5.76 8.08 14.04
C GLY A 464 6.00 9.18 15.07
N ASP A 465 7.28 9.40 15.37
CA ASP A 465 7.79 10.31 16.41
C ASP A 465 7.40 11.77 16.18
N ALA A 466 7.14 12.18 14.94
CA ALA A 466 6.63 13.52 14.58
C ALA A 466 5.13 13.51 14.20
N GLY A 467 4.40 12.42 14.45
CA GLY A 467 2.98 12.27 14.13
C GLY A 467 2.66 11.85 12.69
N GLN A 468 3.67 11.65 11.84
CA GLN A 468 3.56 11.14 10.47
C GLN A 468 3.02 9.71 10.45
N LEU A 469 2.09 9.38 9.56
CA LEU A 469 1.55 8.03 9.46
C LEU A 469 2.48 7.13 8.63
N GLY A 470 2.67 5.89 9.09
CA GLY A 470 3.28 4.82 8.30
C GLY A 470 2.35 4.30 7.19
N GLU A 471 2.85 3.34 6.40
CA GLU A 471 2.12 2.77 5.25
C GLU A 471 1.38 1.46 5.60
N ARG A 472 1.70 0.86 6.75
CA ARG A 472 1.15 -0.44 7.17
C ARG A 472 0.70 -0.43 8.62
N ASN A 473 -0.25 -1.29 8.91
CA ASN A 473 -0.69 -1.62 10.26
C ASN A 473 0.46 -2.26 11.06
N ALA A 474 0.63 -1.85 12.32
CA ALA A 474 1.61 -2.43 13.23
C ALA A 474 1.23 -3.87 13.59
N MET A 475 2.08 -4.83 13.21
CA MET A 475 1.88 -6.24 13.56
C MET A 475 2.08 -6.44 15.08
N THR A 476 1.40 -7.41 15.67
CA THR A 476 1.72 -7.82 17.04
C THR A 476 3.14 -8.38 17.16
N ILE A 477 3.80 -8.16 18.28
CA ILE A 477 5.04 -8.88 18.63
C ILE A 477 4.79 -10.23 19.32
N LEU A 478 3.52 -10.56 19.64
CA LEU A 478 3.16 -11.87 20.20
C LEU A 478 3.60 -12.99 19.26
N ASN A 479 4.33 -13.97 19.80
CA ASN A 479 4.82 -15.15 19.09
C ASN A 479 5.76 -14.83 17.93
N THR A 480 6.37 -13.64 17.89
CA THR A 480 7.29 -13.27 16.81
C THR A 480 8.56 -14.14 16.78
N ALA A 481 8.87 -14.81 17.90
CA ALA A 481 9.93 -15.83 18.00
C ALA A 481 9.82 -16.96 16.98
N TYR A 482 8.61 -17.28 16.52
CA TYR A 482 8.35 -18.38 15.59
C TYR A 482 8.22 -17.92 14.13
N ALA A 483 8.39 -16.62 13.86
CA ALA A 483 8.38 -16.10 12.51
C ALA A 483 9.70 -16.48 11.79
N THR A 484 9.60 -16.94 10.55
CA THR A 484 10.78 -17.25 9.71
C THR A 484 11.31 -16.03 8.96
N SER A 485 10.50 -14.97 8.89
CA SER A 485 10.84 -13.65 8.36
C SER A 485 9.92 -12.61 9.00
N LEU A 486 10.41 -11.38 9.11
CA LEU A 486 9.77 -10.29 9.86
C LEU A 486 9.29 -9.18 8.92
N PHE A 487 8.37 -8.36 9.44
CA PHE A 487 7.50 -7.44 8.70
C PHE A 487 6.50 -8.16 7.77
N TRP A 488 5.53 -7.39 7.25
CA TRP A 488 4.53 -7.86 6.30
C TRP A 488 5.12 -8.38 4.98
N ASP A 489 6.24 -7.81 4.52
CA ASP A 489 6.92 -8.17 3.26
C ASP A 489 8.09 -9.15 3.45
N GLY A 490 8.45 -9.47 4.69
CA GLY A 490 9.53 -10.39 5.00
C GLY A 490 10.93 -9.83 4.77
N ARG A 491 11.11 -8.50 4.82
CA ARG A 491 12.39 -7.84 4.49
C ARG A 491 13.50 -8.03 5.53
N ALA A 492 13.17 -8.51 6.74
CA ALA A 492 14.15 -8.81 7.78
C ALA A 492 14.14 -10.31 8.09
N ALA A 493 15.32 -10.91 8.17
CA ALA A 493 15.50 -12.34 8.41
C ALA A 493 15.44 -12.70 9.90
N THR A 494 15.81 -11.76 10.77
CA THR A 494 15.84 -11.96 12.23
C THR A 494 15.20 -10.80 12.98
N LEU A 495 14.87 -11.02 14.26
CA LEU A 495 14.38 -9.96 15.15
C LEU A 495 15.47 -8.90 15.40
N GLU A 496 16.73 -9.32 15.48
CA GLU A 496 17.87 -8.40 15.63
C GLU A 496 18.03 -7.46 14.43
N GLU A 497 17.71 -7.93 13.22
CA GLU A 497 17.66 -7.10 12.03
C GLU A 497 16.40 -6.21 12.04
N GLN A 498 15.25 -6.79 12.36
CA GLN A 498 13.97 -6.10 12.42
C GLN A 498 14.03 -4.90 13.38
N ALA A 499 14.57 -5.07 14.60
CA ALA A 499 14.59 -4.04 15.64
C ALA A 499 15.33 -2.75 15.22
N ARG A 500 16.27 -2.84 14.27
CA ARG A 500 17.00 -1.68 13.74
C ARG A 500 16.14 -0.86 12.77
N GLY A 501 15.20 -1.51 12.08
CA GLY A 501 14.33 -0.88 11.09
C GLY A 501 13.51 0.28 11.65
N PRO A 502 12.67 0.06 12.67
CA PRO A 502 11.86 1.10 13.30
C PRO A 502 12.65 2.26 13.86
N ILE A 503 13.79 1.97 14.51
CA ILE A 503 14.69 2.97 15.08
C ILE A 503 15.11 3.98 14.00
N ALA A 504 15.60 3.49 12.86
CA ALA A 504 16.06 4.33 11.76
C ALA A 504 14.95 4.87 10.84
N ASN A 505 13.76 4.29 10.86
CA ASN A 505 12.72 4.63 9.88
C ASN A 505 12.18 6.05 10.14
N PRO A 506 12.22 6.95 9.14
CA PRO A 506 11.73 8.32 9.30
C PRO A 506 10.22 8.45 9.45
N PHE A 507 9.45 7.38 9.31
CA PHE A 507 8.01 7.35 9.58
C PHE A 507 7.66 6.65 10.89
N GLU A 508 8.67 6.21 11.64
CA GLU A 508 8.52 5.55 12.93
C GLU A 508 9.35 6.31 13.98
N MET A 509 10.52 5.83 14.38
CA MET A 509 11.29 6.46 15.47
C MET A 509 12.32 7.49 14.99
N HIS A 510 12.65 7.53 13.70
CA HIS A 510 13.45 8.57 13.03
C HIS A 510 14.87 8.83 13.58
N GLN A 511 15.45 7.89 14.32
CA GLN A 511 16.75 8.06 14.96
C GLN A 511 17.87 7.35 14.18
N PRO A 512 18.91 8.05 13.70
CA PRO A 512 20.11 7.39 13.20
C PRO A 512 20.67 6.39 14.23
N LEU A 513 21.04 5.19 13.78
CA LEU A 513 21.36 4.08 14.69
C LEU A 513 22.55 4.36 15.62
N ASP A 514 23.54 5.10 15.15
CA ASP A 514 24.69 5.56 15.92
C ASP A 514 24.27 6.56 17.02
N ARG A 515 23.33 7.45 16.69
CA ARG A 515 22.73 8.41 17.65
C ARG A 515 21.88 7.70 18.69
N ALA A 516 21.09 6.70 18.29
CA ALA A 516 20.33 5.87 19.23
C ALA A 516 21.27 5.18 20.23
N ALA A 517 22.33 4.54 19.75
CA ALA A 517 23.31 3.90 20.62
C ALA A 517 24.02 4.89 21.55
N ALA A 518 24.41 6.08 21.05
CA ALA A 518 25.02 7.13 21.86
C ALA A 518 24.06 7.67 22.93
N ALA A 519 22.78 7.83 22.61
CA ALA A 519 21.75 8.29 23.56
C ALA A 519 21.55 7.28 24.71
N ILE A 520 21.52 5.98 24.40
CA ILE A 520 21.49 4.91 25.41
C ILE A 520 22.80 4.86 26.21
N ALA A 521 23.95 5.05 25.57
CA ALA A 521 25.25 5.02 26.26
C ALA A 521 25.46 6.20 27.22
N ALA A 522 24.86 7.36 26.93
CA ALA A 522 24.95 8.55 27.78
C ALA A 522 24.10 8.44 29.07
N ALA A 523 23.20 7.46 29.14
CA ALA A 523 22.30 7.27 30.25
C ALA A 523 22.92 6.37 31.34
N PRO A 524 23.06 6.85 32.59
CA PRO A 524 23.84 6.18 33.64
C PRO A 524 23.31 4.80 34.04
N GLU A 525 22.03 4.52 33.81
CA GLU A 525 21.38 3.25 34.15
C GLU A 525 21.73 2.10 33.20
N TYR A 526 22.19 2.35 31.96
CA TYR A 526 22.41 1.30 30.98
C TYR A 526 23.74 0.56 31.08
N PRO A 527 24.90 1.19 31.34
CA PRO A 527 26.17 0.46 31.40
C PRO A 527 26.16 -0.75 32.37
N PRO A 528 25.55 -0.67 33.58
CA PRO A 528 25.38 -1.84 34.44
C PRO A 528 24.47 -2.93 33.85
N LEU A 529 23.38 -2.56 33.17
CA LEU A 529 22.46 -3.50 32.53
C LEU A 529 23.13 -4.25 31.36
N PHE A 530 23.95 -3.55 30.57
CA PHE A 530 24.74 -4.18 29.50
C PHE A 530 25.82 -5.10 30.06
N ALA A 531 26.49 -4.70 31.14
CA ALA A 531 27.47 -5.56 31.82
C ALA A 531 26.83 -6.87 32.33
N ALA A 532 25.62 -6.79 32.90
CA ALA A 532 24.88 -7.98 33.32
C ALA A 532 24.44 -8.86 32.14
N ALA A 533 24.03 -8.27 31.01
CA ALA A 533 23.50 -9.00 29.86
C ALA A 533 24.59 -9.61 28.95
N PHE A 534 25.74 -8.95 28.82
CA PHE A 534 26.79 -9.28 27.84
C PHE A 534 28.18 -9.50 28.44
N GLY A 535 28.35 -9.30 29.76
CA GLY A 535 29.62 -9.47 30.47
C GLY A 535 30.52 -8.22 30.50
N ASP A 536 30.15 -7.14 29.79
CA ASP A 536 30.85 -5.86 29.82
C ASP A 536 29.90 -4.69 29.49
N ALA A 537 30.33 -3.46 29.79
CA ALA A 537 29.50 -2.25 29.69
C ALA A 537 29.44 -1.62 28.27
N ARG A 538 30.00 -2.26 27.23
CA ARG A 538 29.95 -1.71 25.86
C ARG A 538 28.51 -1.71 25.35
N ILE A 539 28.10 -0.53 24.86
CA ILE A 539 26.79 -0.26 24.28
C ILE A 539 26.99 0.06 22.79
N ASP A 540 26.34 -0.71 21.93
CA ASP A 540 26.27 -0.47 20.50
C ASP A 540 24.92 -0.95 19.96
N ILE A 541 24.63 -0.60 18.69
CA ILE A 541 23.34 -0.95 18.09
C ILE A 541 23.13 -2.47 17.97
N GLN A 542 24.20 -3.26 17.85
CA GLN A 542 24.08 -4.71 17.74
C GLN A 542 23.58 -5.29 19.06
N ARG A 543 24.16 -4.88 20.19
CA ARG A 543 23.75 -5.34 21.53
C ARG A 543 22.37 -4.81 21.93
N ILE A 544 22.03 -3.58 21.55
CA ILE A 544 20.66 -3.05 21.69
C ILE A 544 19.66 -3.95 20.97
N ALA A 545 19.92 -4.26 19.70
CA ALA A 545 19.05 -5.12 18.91
C ALA A 545 18.96 -6.54 19.46
N GLN A 546 20.07 -7.12 19.93
CA GLN A 546 20.10 -8.43 20.58
C GLN A 546 19.26 -8.45 21.88
N ALA A 547 19.35 -7.41 22.69
CA ALA A 547 18.56 -7.30 23.92
C ALA A 547 17.06 -7.20 23.62
N LEU A 548 16.66 -6.29 22.72
CA LEU A 548 15.27 -6.14 22.25
C LEU A 548 14.72 -7.47 21.72
N ALA A 549 15.45 -8.10 20.79
CA ALA A 549 15.05 -9.37 20.20
C ALA A 549 14.95 -10.53 21.21
N THR A 550 15.75 -10.51 22.28
CA THR A 550 15.64 -11.51 23.36
C THR A 550 14.39 -11.30 24.18
N PHE A 551 14.08 -10.04 24.52
CA PHE A 551 12.83 -9.69 25.19
C PHE A 551 11.61 -10.08 24.35
N GLU A 552 11.58 -9.73 23.07
CA GLU A 552 10.47 -10.06 22.15
C GLU A 552 10.22 -11.56 22.05
N ARG A 553 11.27 -12.39 22.10
CA ARG A 553 11.14 -13.86 22.10
C ARG A 553 10.43 -14.42 23.34
N THR A 554 10.38 -13.66 24.43
CA THR A 554 9.63 -14.04 25.64
C THR A 554 8.14 -13.64 25.57
N ILE A 555 7.74 -12.85 24.57
CA ILE A 555 6.36 -12.41 24.39
C ILE A 555 5.59 -13.47 23.58
N VAL A 556 5.24 -14.56 24.26
CA VAL A 556 4.49 -15.69 23.70
C VAL A 556 3.05 -15.73 24.23
N SER A 557 2.12 -16.32 23.49
CA SER A 557 0.73 -16.47 23.92
C SER A 557 0.63 -17.16 25.28
N ARG A 558 -0.40 -16.78 26.04
CA ARG A 558 -0.84 -17.59 27.19
C ARG A 558 -1.63 -18.80 26.67
N GLU A 559 -1.94 -19.72 27.56
CA GLU A 559 -2.75 -20.87 27.23
C GLU A 559 -4.18 -20.46 26.85
N SER A 560 -4.57 -20.75 25.61
CA SER A 560 -5.91 -20.47 25.07
C SER A 560 -6.90 -21.60 25.38
N ALA A 561 -8.19 -21.38 25.09
CA ALA A 561 -9.21 -22.43 25.21
C ALA A 561 -8.94 -23.60 24.25
N PHE A 562 -8.42 -23.32 23.06
CA PHE A 562 -7.95 -24.34 22.13
C PHE A 562 -6.78 -25.14 22.71
N ASP A 563 -5.79 -24.48 23.32
CA ASP A 563 -4.64 -25.18 23.90
C ASP A 563 -5.06 -26.10 25.06
N ARG A 564 -5.97 -25.65 25.94
CA ARG A 564 -6.55 -26.49 27.02
C ARG A 564 -7.32 -27.69 26.47
N PHE A 565 -8.09 -27.49 25.41
CA PHE A 565 -8.80 -28.57 24.73
C PHE A 565 -7.83 -29.61 24.16
N LEU A 566 -6.74 -29.19 23.50
CA LEU A 566 -5.70 -30.11 23.02
C LEU A 566 -4.97 -30.84 24.15
N LYS A 567 -4.94 -30.28 25.37
CA LYS A 567 -4.41 -30.92 26.58
C LYS A 567 -5.40 -31.86 27.26
N GLY A 568 -6.59 -32.07 26.69
CA GLY A 568 -7.58 -33.03 27.16
C GLY A 568 -8.74 -32.44 27.96
N GLU A 569 -8.80 -31.11 28.12
CA GLU A 569 -9.97 -30.48 28.73
C GLU A 569 -11.16 -30.52 27.77
N ARG A 570 -11.95 -31.60 27.85
CA ARG A 570 -13.05 -31.93 26.93
C ARG A 570 -13.95 -30.76 26.58
N HIS A 571 -14.27 -29.91 27.56
CA HIS A 571 -15.24 -28.82 27.43
C HIS A 571 -14.59 -27.43 27.32
N ALA A 572 -13.28 -27.33 27.11
CA ALA A 572 -12.62 -26.03 26.91
C ALA A 572 -13.06 -25.34 25.61
N LEU A 573 -13.42 -26.10 24.56
CA LEU A 573 -14.11 -25.57 23.38
C LEU A 573 -15.63 -25.70 23.53
N SER A 574 -16.37 -24.63 23.26
CA SER A 574 -17.81 -24.69 23.01
C SER A 574 -18.12 -25.48 21.73
N ASP A 575 -19.37 -25.86 21.54
CA ASP A 575 -19.81 -26.55 20.33
C ASP A 575 -19.66 -25.67 19.07
N ASP A 576 -19.97 -24.36 19.18
CA ASP A 576 -19.71 -23.39 18.10
C ASP A 576 -18.22 -23.33 17.74
N ALA A 577 -17.32 -23.28 18.74
CA ALA A 577 -15.88 -23.22 18.49
C ALA A 577 -15.32 -24.55 17.94
N LEU A 578 -15.85 -25.69 18.37
CA LEU A 578 -15.50 -27.01 17.83
C LEU A 578 -15.93 -27.14 16.37
N TRP A 579 -17.14 -26.70 16.04
CA TRP A 579 -17.60 -26.67 14.65
C TRP A 579 -16.78 -25.68 13.82
N GLY A 580 -16.43 -24.51 14.37
CA GLY A 580 -15.54 -23.55 13.77
C GLY A 580 -14.15 -24.12 13.46
N LEU A 581 -13.55 -24.87 14.39
CA LEU A 581 -12.31 -25.62 14.16
C LEU A 581 -12.46 -26.57 12.97
N HIS A 582 -13.58 -27.29 12.90
CA HIS A 582 -13.85 -28.19 11.80
C HIS A 582 -13.97 -27.46 10.45
N LEU A 583 -14.77 -26.39 10.39
CA LEU A 583 -14.94 -25.56 9.20
C LEU A 583 -13.61 -24.95 8.75
N PHE A 584 -12.82 -24.40 9.68
CA PHE A 584 -11.51 -23.80 9.43
C PHE A 584 -10.56 -24.77 8.73
N ARG A 585 -10.59 -26.05 9.14
CA ARG A 585 -9.79 -27.13 8.57
C ARG A 585 -10.36 -27.70 7.26
N THR A 586 -11.65 -27.52 7.00
CA THR A 586 -12.36 -28.17 5.89
C THR A 586 -12.99 -27.15 4.94
N LYS A 587 -14.31 -26.91 5.05
CA LYS A 587 -15.10 -26.09 4.12
C LYS A 587 -14.57 -24.66 3.98
N ALA A 588 -14.15 -24.04 5.07
CA ALA A 588 -13.68 -22.65 5.07
C ALA A 588 -12.23 -22.51 4.58
N ARG A 589 -11.48 -23.63 4.52
CA ARG A 589 -10.16 -23.74 3.87
C ARG A 589 -9.07 -22.83 4.42
N CYS A 590 -9.28 -22.18 5.56
CA CYS A 590 -8.34 -21.26 6.20
C CYS A 590 -6.99 -21.94 6.50
N ILE A 591 -7.00 -23.25 6.78
CA ILE A 591 -5.80 -24.05 7.05
C ILE A 591 -4.84 -24.17 5.83
N ASN A 592 -5.23 -23.73 4.63
CA ASN A 592 -4.31 -23.73 3.48
C ASN A 592 -3.15 -22.72 3.64
N CYS A 593 -3.33 -21.69 4.47
CA CYS A 593 -2.27 -20.73 4.80
C CYS A 593 -2.06 -20.63 6.32
N HIS A 594 -3.13 -20.73 7.11
CA HIS A 594 -3.08 -20.62 8.55
C HIS A 594 -3.00 -21.99 9.21
N ASN A 595 -1.83 -22.63 9.11
CA ASN A 595 -1.58 -23.98 9.60
C ASN A 595 -0.44 -24.04 10.62
N GLY A 596 -0.13 -25.25 11.09
CA GLY A 596 0.86 -25.48 12.14
C GLY A 596 0.47 -24.91 13.50
N PRO A 597 1.33 -25.08 14.51
CA PRO A 597 1.10 -24.54 15.84
C PRO A 597 0.93 -23.02 15.91
N LEU A 598 1.51 -22.27 14.99
CA LEU A 598 1.45 -20.80 14.94
C LEU A 598 0.18 -20.28 14.23
N PHE A 599 -0.61 -21.14 13.59
CA PHE A 599 -1.69 -20.73 12.68
C PHE A 599 -1.17 -19.82 11.55
N SER A 600 0.01 -20.16 11.04
CA SER A 600 0.67 -19.49 9.92
C SER A 600 1.68 -20.45 9.33
N ASP A 601 1.65 -20.57 8.00
CA ASP A 601 2.66 -21.26 7.21
C ASP A 601 3.97 -20.44 7.07
N ASN A 602 3.98 -19.19 7.55
CA ASN A 602 5.03 -18.20 7.35
C ASN A 602 5.43 -17.96 5.87
N ARG A 603 4.56 -18.33 4.91
CA ARG A 603 4.77 -18.10 3.48
C ARG A 603 4.14 -16.78 3.04
N PHE A 604 4.29 -16.47 1.75
CA PHE A 604 3.84 -15.23 1.15
C PHE A 604 2.72 -15.46 0.15
N HIS A 605 1.58 -14.84 0.40
CA HIS A 605 0.35 -14.98 -0.36
C HIS A 605 -0.22 -13.63 -0.73
N SER A 606 -0.95 -13.56 -1.84
CA SER A 606 -1.72 -12.36 -2.18
C SER A 606 -3.19 -12.62 -1.90
N ASN A 607 -3.81 -11.73 -1.13
CA ASN A 607 -5.25 -11.72 -0.91
C ASN A 607 -5.97 -10.67 -1.77
N GLY A 608 -5.31 -10.12 -2.78
CA GLY A 608 -5.88 -9.13 -3.70
C GLY A 608 -5.93 -7.69 -3.19
N LEU A 609 -5.51 -7.43 -1.93
CA LEU A 609 -5.48 -6.09 -1.33
C LEU A 609 -4.21 -5.29 -1.70
N HIS A 610 -3.62 -5.52 -2.86
CA HIS A 610 -2.37 -4.89 -3.27
C HIS A 610 -2.55 -3.52 -3.94
N TYR A 611 -3.80 -3.15 -4.30
CA TYR A 611 -4.14 -1.88 -4.96
C TYR A 611 -3.25 -1.53 -6.17
N TYR A 612 -2.82 -2.54 -6.93
CA TYR A 612 -1.84 -2.40 -8.00
C TYR A 612 -2.34 -1.42 -9.07
N GLY A 613 -1.50 -0.43 -9.39
CA GLY A 613 -1.81 0.66 -10.31
C GLY A 613 -2.87 1.64 -9.79
N ARG A 614 -3.17 1.66 -8.49
CA ARG A 614 -4.19 2.52 -7.87
C ARG A 614 -3.62 3.28 -6.66
N GLU A 615 -4.41 4.23 -6.16
CA GLU A 615 -4.20 4.85 -4.86
C GLU A 615 -4.19 3.77 -3.76
N LEU A 616 -3.26 3.87 -2.81
CA LEU A 616 -2.95 2.87 -1.75
C LEU A 616 -2.21 1.61 -2.22
N GLU A 617 -1.54 1.66 -3.38
CA GLU A 617 -0.69 0.57 -3.86
C GLU A 617 0.34 0.12 -2.82
N ASP A 618 0.32 -1.18 -2.51
CA ASP A 618 1.37 -1.84 -1.73
C ASP A 618 1.82 -3.10 -2.47
N LEU A 619 3.04 -3.04 -3.00
CA LEU A 619 3.62 -4.13 -3.78
C LEU A 619 4.12 -5.28 -2.89
N GLY A 620 4.05 -5.14 -1.56
CA GLY A 620 4.39 -6.20 -0.61
C GLY A 620 5.82 -6.71 -0.79
N ARG A 621 5.96 -8.04 -0.85
CA ARG A 621 7.25 -8.73 -0.99
C ARG A 621 8.06 -8.34 -2.23
N TYR A 622 7.43 -7.84 -3.29
CA TYR A 622 8.13 -7.37 -4.48
C TYR A 622 9.19 -6.29 -4.16
N THR A 623 8.95 -5.45 -3.14
CA THR A 623 9.92 -4.42 -2.73
C THR A 623 11.24 -5.00 -2.19
N VAL A 624 11.20 -6.28 -1.80
CA VAL A 624 12.34 -7.05 -1.28
C VAL A 624 13.00 -7.86 -2.39
N THR A 625 12.20 -8.54 -3.22
CA THR A 625 12.72 -9.55 -4.15
C THR A 625 12.91 -9.04 -5.57
N GLY A 626 12.19 -7.98 -5.98
CA GLY A 626 12.15 -7.50 -7.36
C GLY A 626 11.46 -8.44 -8.35
N ARG A 627 10.84 -9.55 -7.91
CA ARG A 627 10.21 -10.55 -8.80
C ARG A 627 8.74 -10.25 -9.00
N ALA A 628 8.28 -10.13 -10.25
CA ALA A 628 6.88 -9.86 -10.57
C ALA A 628 5.88 -10.81 -9.89
N ALA A 629 6.23 -12.09 -9.76
CA ALA A 629 5.38 -13.08 -9.08
C ALA A 629 5.12 -12.78 -7.59
N ASP A 630 5.93 -11.93 -6.95
CA ASP A 630 5.80 -11.51 -5.54
C ASP A 630 5.00 -10.21 -5.35
N ILE A 631 4.50 -9.60 -6.43
CA ILE A 631 3.70 -8.37 -6.34
C ILE A 631 2.45 -8.62 -5.51
N GLY A 632 2.24 -7.78 -4.50
CA GLY A 632 1.05 -7.84 -3.66
C GLY A 632 1.00 -9.06 -2.73
N ARG A 633 2.13 -9.76 -2.55
CA ARG A 633 2.23 -10.87 -1.61
C ARG A 633 2.74 -10.39 -0.26
N PHE A 634 2.12 -10.90 0.80
CA PHE A 634 2.46 -10.60 2.18
C PHE A 634 2.60 -11.88 2.98
N ARG A 635 3.41 -11.84 4.04
CA ARG A 635 3.57 -12.97 4.95
C ARG A 635 2.24 -13.28 5.63
N THR A 636 1.88 -14.55 5.73
CA THR A 636 0.73 -14.99 6.53
C THR A 636 0.96 -14.64 8.01
N PRO A 637 0.17 -13.74 8.63
CA PRO A 637 0.31 -13.46 10.05
C PRO A 637 -0.20 -14.64 10.89
N SER A 638 0.33 -14.79 12.10
CA SER A 638 -0.22 -15.70 13.11
C SER A 638 -1.66 -15.33 13.45
N LEU A 639 -2.54 -16.31 13.62
CA LEU A 639 -3.90 -16.09 14.15
C LEU A 639 -4.01 -16.32 15.66
N ARG A 640 -2.93 -16.73 16.34
CA ARG A 640 -2.94 -16.74 17.80
C ARG A 640 -3.19 -15.34 18.33
N ASP A 641 -4.10 -15.22 19.28
CA ASP A 641 -4.48 -13.96 19.92
C ASP A 641 -5.05 -12.89 18.96
N VAL A 642 -5.52 -13.31 17.78
CA VAL A 642 -6.03 -12.40 16.73
C VAL A 642 -7.16 -11.50 17.22
N MET A 643 -7.95 -11.93 18.20
CA MET A 643 -9.05 -11.11 18.74
C MET A 643 -8.60 -9.81 19.43
N HIS A 644 -7.30 -9.67 19.73
CA HIS A 644 -6.75 -8.51 20.43
C HIS A 644 -6.01 -7.53 19.52
N THR A 645 -5.75 -7.88 18.25
CA THR A 645 -4.78 -7.19 17.38
C THR A 645 -5.43 -6.43 16.22
N GLY A 646 -6.75 -6.21 16.26
CA GLY A 646 -7.45 -5.45 15.21
C GLY A 646 -7.07 -3.95 15.25
N ASN A 647 -7.14 -3.21 14.15
CA ASN A 647 -7.71 -3.58 12.85
C ASN A 647 -6.80 -4.50 12.00
N TYR A 648 -7.37 -5.14 10.99
CA TYR A 648 -6.73 -6.28 10.30
C TYR A 648 -6.27 -5.96 8.88
N MET A 649 -5.42 -6.85 8.35
CA MET A 649 -4.67 -6.75 7.07
C MET A 649 -3.50 -5.78 7.15
N HIS A 650 -2.62 -5.81 6.14
CA HIS A 650 -1.41 -4.98 6.11
C HIS A 650 -1.71 -3.48 6.14
N ASN A 651 -2.90 -3.04 5.75
CA ASN A 651 -3.35 -1.65 5.77
C ASN A 651 -4.34 -1.33 6.90
N GLY A 652 -4.67 -2.30 7.76
CA GLY A 652 -5.55 -2.08 8.91
C GLY A 652 -6.97 -1.62 8.58
N ALA A 653 -7.45 -1.91 7.36
CA ALA A 653 -8.71 -1.36 6.84
C ALA A 653 -9.96 -2.12 7.29
N PHE A 654 -9.83 -3.30 7.88
CA PHE A 654 -10.96 -4.21 8.09
C PHE A 654 -11.18 -4.52 9.57
N PRO A 655 -12.45 -4.58 10.03
CA PRO A 655 -12.80 -5.16 11.32
C PRO A 655 -12.91 -6.70 11.23
N LEU A 656 -12.95 -7.35 12.38
CA LEU A 656 -13.31 -8.77 12.51
C LEU A 656 -14.52 -8.84 13.45
N THR A 657 -15.65 -9.24 12.89
CA THR A 657 -16.87 -9.50 13.63
C THR A 657 -17.43 -10.85 13.20
N GLU A 658 -18.47 -11.31 13.91
CA GLU A 658 -19.06 -12.63 13.70
C GLU A 658 -19.47 -12.92 12.26
N ASN A 659 -20.01 -11.93 11.54
CA ASN A 659 -20.62 -12.13 10.23
C ASN A 659 -20.17 -11.14 9.14
N GLN A 660 -19.28 -10.21 9.48
CA GLN A 660 -18.80 -9.14 8.58
C GLN A 660 -17.27 -9.00 8.68
N GLY A 661 -16.70 -8.12 7.86
CA GLY A 661 -15.27 -7.85 7.86
C GLY A 661 -14.48 -9.04 7.33
N VAL A 662 -13.39 -9.41 8.00
CA VAL A 662 -12.40 -10.39 7.50
C VAL A 662 -13.02 -11.71 7.05
N ILE A 663 -13.86 -12.36 7.88
CA ILE A 663 -14.47 -13.66 7.54
C ILE A 663 -15.36 -13.53 6.30
N ALA A 664 -16.19 -12.50 6.23
CA ALA A 664 -17.10 -12.28 5.11
C ALA A 664 -16.35 -11.99 3.79
N MET A 665 -15.21 -11.32 3.87
CA MET A 665 -14.38 -11.07 2.69
C MET A 665 -13.75 -12.36 2.16
N TYR A 666 -13.20 -13.22 3.03
CA TYR A 666 -12.66 -14.51 2.61
C TYR A 666 -13.76 -15.44 2.07
N ASP A 667 -14.95 -15.43 2.66
CA ASP A 667 -16.13 -16.13 2.16
C ASP A 667 -16.55 -15.68 0.75
N ALA A 668 -16.39 -14.39 0.45
CA ALA A 668 -16.58 -13.84 -0.89
C ALA A 668 -15.40 -14.12 -1.87
N GLY A 669 -14.32 -14.76 -1.40
CA GLY A 669 -13.13 -15.05 -2.19
C GLY A 669 -12.11 -13.91 -2.27
N MET A 670 -12.20 -12.94 -1.35
CA MET A 670 -11.40 -11.70 -1.34
C MET A 670 -11.50 -10.89 -2.64
N VAL A 671 -10.65 -9.88 -2.79
CA VAL A 671 -10.59 -9.05 -3.99
C VAL A 671 -10.01 -9.88 -5.14
N GLN A 672 -10.88 -10.40 -5.99
CA GLN A 672 -10.52 -11.04 -7.26
C GLN A 672 -10.75 -10.01 -8.38
N THR A 673 -9.96 -8.93 -8.42
CA THR A 673 -10.16 -7.89 -9.44
C THR A 673 -9.49 -8.35 -10.73
N PRO A 674 -10.25 -8.70 -11.79
CA PRO A 674 -9.62 -8.93 -13.09
C PRO A 674 -9.00 -7.61 -13.55
N PRO A 675 -7.87 -7.65 -14.27
CA PRO A 675 -7.29 -6.45 -14.80
C PRO A 675 -8.29 -5.76 -15.75
N VAL A 676 -8.39 -4.43 -15.65
CA VAL A 676 -9.27 -3.59 -16.48
C VAL A 676 -8.46 -2.61 -17.31
N GLY A 677 -9.03 -2.13 -18.42
CA GLY A 677 -8.33 -1.22 -19.33
C GLY A 677 -7.05 -1.85 -19.87
N LEU A 678 -5.94 -1.10 -19.90
CA LEU A 678 -4.65 -1.61 -20.39
C LEU A 678 -3.96 -2.59 -19.46
N ALA A 679 -4.34 -2.65 -18.18
CA ALA A 679 -3.75 -3.57 -17.23
C ALA A 679 -3.99 -5.05 -17.62
N LYS A 680 -4.95 -5.34 -18.49
CA LYS A 680 -5.20 -6.72 -18.99
C LYS A 680 -4.09 -7.26 -19.88
N TYR A 681 -3.23 -6.36 -20.36
CA TYR A 681 -2.05 -6.68 -21.14
C TYR A 681 -0.77 -6.69 -20.29
N ASP A 682 -0.85 -6.34 -19.00
CA ASP A 682 0.30 -6.41 -18.10
C ASP A 682 0.55 -7.90 -17.74
N PRO A 683 1.65 -8.51 -18.22
CA PRO A 683 1.97 -9.90 -17.88
C PRO A 683 2.27 -10.08 -16.38
N ASP A 684 2.60 -8.99 -15.69
CA ASP A 684 2.94 -8.95 -14.28
C ASP A 684 1.74 -8.57 -13.39
N TYR A 685 0.53 -8.44 -13.94
CA TYR A 685 -0.66 -8.10 -13.14
C TYR A 685 -0.85 -9.12 -12.01
N PRO A 686 -0.81 -8.68 -10.74
CA PRO A 686 -0.86 -9.60 -9.61
C PRO A 686 -2.18 -10.35 -9.57
N ARG A 687 -2.10 -11.61 -9.14
CA ARG A 687 -3.25 -12.48 -8.96
C ARG A 687 -3.35 -12.86 -7.50
N THR A 688 -4.57 -12.85 -7.00
CA THR A 688 -4.90 -13.43 -5.70
C THR A 688 -4.52 -14.91 -5.70
N SER A 689 -3.97 -15.37 -4.57
CA SER A 689 -3.56 -16.76 -4.35
C SER A 689 -4.70 -17.71 -4.68
N ALA A 690 -4.41 -18.81 -5.39
CA ALA A 690 -5.40 -19.75 -5.92
C ALA A 690 -6.19 -20.49 -4.83
N GLU A 691 -5.61 -20.57 -3.63
CA GLU A 691 -6.21 -21.14 -2.43
C GLU A 691 -7.46 -20.35 -1.99
N ILE A 692 -7.49 -19.05 -2.29
CA ILE A 692 -8.57 -18.12 -1.95
C ILE A 692 -9.63 -18.15 -3.05
N ARG A 693 -10.83 -18.58 -2.68
CA ARG A 693 -11.99 -18.70 -3.57
C ARG A 693 -13.29 -18.52 -2.78
N PRO A 694 -14.42 -18.16 -3.43
CA PRO A 694 -15.69 -18.08 -2.72
C PRO A 694 -16.04 -19.39 -2.03
N LEU A 695 -16.51 -19.31 -0.79
CA LEU A 695 -16.67 -20.47 0.09
C LEU A 695 -18.13 -20.89 0.26
N GLY A 696 -19.09 -19.96 0.12
CA GLY A 696 -20.51 -20.27 0.30
C GLY A 696 -20.83 -20.60 1.76
N LEU A 697 -20.27 -19.83 2.71
CA LEU A 697 -20.52 -20.02 4.13
C LEU A 697 -21.89 -19.47 4.53
N SER A 698 -22.65 -20.21 5.33
CA SER A 698 -23.87 -19.70 5.98
C SER A 698 -23.55 -18.72 7.10
N ALA A 699 -24.57 -18.04 7.63
CA ALA A 699 -24.39 -17.17 8.80
C ALA A 699 -23.92 -17.96 10.04
N ALA A 700 -24.45 -19.17 10.23
CA ALA A 700 -24.08 -20.02 11.34
C ALA A 700 -22.62 -20.52 11.23
N GLU A 701 -22.16 -20.85 10.02
CA GLU A 701 -20.77 -21.26 9.79
C GLU A 701 -19.77 -20.12 10.06
N LYS A 702 -20.10 -18.88 9.64
CA LYS A 702 -19.26 -17.71 9.93
C LYS A 702 -19.20 -17.42 11.43
N LYS A 703 -20.32 -17.55 12.13
CA LYS A 703 -20.38 -17.47 13.59
C LYS A 703 -19.50 -18.52 14.26
N ALA A 704 -19.57 -19.78 13.81
CA ALA A 704 -18.75 -20.86 14.33
C ALA A 704 -17.25 -20.59 14.11
N LEU A 705 -16.86 -20.11 12.92
CA LEU A 705 -15.49 -19.68 12.65
C LEU A 705 -15.03 -18.56 13.59
N PHE A 706 -15.87 -17.55 13.82
CA PHE A 706 -15.58 -16.48 14.76
C PHE A 706 -15.39 -17.01 16.19
N ALA A 707 -16.26 -17.91 16.65
CA ALA A 707 -16.12 -18.58 17.95
C ALA A 707 -14.81 -19.38 18.06
N PHE A 708 -14.35 -20.00 16.96
CA PHE A 708 -13.05 -20.64 16.92
C PHE A 708 -11.89 -19.65 17.02
N LEU A 709 -11.94 -18.51 16.32
CA LEU A 709 -10.93 -17.44 16.45
C LEU A 709 -10.85 -16.87 17.87
N GLN A 710 -11.99 -16.78 18.57
CA GLN A 710 -12.01 -16.46 20.00
C GLN A 710 -11.32 -17.55 20.83
N SER A 711 -11.51 -18.83 20.51
CA SER A 711 -10.93 -19.93 21.27
C SER A 711 -9.39 -20.05 21.17
N ILE A 712 -8.80 -19.54 20.08
CA ILE A 712 -7.35 -19.48 19.86
C ILE A 712 -6.73 -18.15 20.32
N SER A 713 -7.52 -17.31 20.99
CA SER A 713 -7.09 -16.04 21.57
C SER A 713 -7.15 -16.09 23.09
N ALA A 714 -5.99 -16.11 23.73
CA ALA A 714 -5.87 -16.03 25.18
C ALA A 714 -5.88 -14.57 25.65
N PRO A 715 -6.18 -14.32 26.94
CA PRO A 715 -6.06 -12.97 27.51
C PRO A 715 -4.66 -12.37 27.23
N PRO A 716 -4.58 -11.12 26.73
CA PRO A 716 -3.34 -10.56 26.22
C PRO A 716 -2.28 -10.48 27.32
N ARG A 717 -1.12 -11.08 27.05
CA ARG A 717 0.04 -11.05 27.94
C ARG A 717 0.57 -9.62 28.07
N GLN A 718 0.80 -9.15 29.30
CA GLN A 718 1.21 -7.76 29.57
C GLN A 718 2.73 -7.59 29.79
N GLY A 719 3.49 -8.69 29.89
CA GLY A 719 4.93 -8.68 30.17
C GLY A 719 5.58 -9.98 29.72
N PRO A 720 6.90 -10.17 29.95
CA PRO A 720 7.61 -11.37 29.49
C PRO A 720 7.05 -12.65 30.12
N ALA A 721 7.10 -13.75 29.38
CA ALA A 721 6.90 -15.08 29.95
C ALA A 721 8.05 -15.46 30.87
N SER A 722 7.75 -16.20 31.93
CA SER A 722 8.75 -16.74 32.85
C SER A 722 9.67 -17.75 32.16
N ALA A 723 10.88 -17.95 32.69
CA ALA A 723 11.83 -18.95 32.17
C ALA A 723 11.19 -20.34 32.02
N ALA A 724 10.36 -20.75 32.97
CA ALA A 724 9.64 -22.02 32.91
C ALA A 724 8.64 -22.10 31.76
N GLU A 725 7.86 -21.03 31.52
CA GLU A 725 6.88 -20.96 30.42
C GLU A 725 7.54 -21.07 29.03
N ILE A 726 8.79 -20.59 28.90
CA ILE A 726 9.56 -20.63 27.64
C ILE A 726 10.55 -21.80 27.56
N GLY A 727 10.47 -22.76 28.49
CA GLY A 727 11.35 -23.94 28.49
C GLY A 727 12.83 -23.64 28.80
N GLN A 728 13.12 -22.54 29.48
CA GLN A 728 14.46 -22.12 29.93
C GLN A 728 14.65 -22.27 31.46
N GLY A 729 13.64 -22.77 32.19
CA GLY A 729 13.78 -23.12 33.60
C GLY A 729 14.62 -24.40 33.72
N GLY A 730 15.83 -24.31 34.26
CA GLY A 730 16.67 -25.49 34.52
C GLY A 730 15.97 -26.50 35.44
N GLU A 731 16.39 -27.77 35.39
CA GLU A 731 15.92 -28.91 36.21
C GLU A 731 16.03 -28.73 37.74
N ALA A 732 16.33 -27.55 38.27
CA ALA A 732 16.62 -27.30 39.68
C ALA A 732 15.37 -27.01 40.56
N ALA A 733 14.16 -27.40 40.15
CA ALA A 733 12.94 -27.22 40.95
C ALA A 733 11.88 -28.33 40.73
N ARG A 734 12.30 -29.59 40.74
CA ARG A 734 11.42 -30.74 41.00
C ARG A 734 12.00 -31.63 42.08
#